data_AF-A0A1H7R530-F1
#
_entry.id   AF-A0A1H7R530-F1
#
_cell.length_a   1.000
_cell.length_b   1.000
_cell.length_c   1.000
_cell.angle_alpha   90.00
_cell.angle_beta   90.00
_cell.angle_gamma   90.00
#
_symmetry.space_group_name_H-M   'P 1'
#
loop_
_entity.id
_entity.type
_entity.pdbx_description
1 polymer ?
#
loop_
_entity_poly.entity_id
_entity_poly.type
_entity_poly.pdbx_seq_one_letter_code
_entity_poly.pdbx_strand_id
1 'polypeptide(L)'
;MTTQLDFERDTRANQDRLGAVLSPASFWWPERIVRSAWLEHAPFAFWLTEAVRPAVLVELGTGDGFSYTTWCQAVERLGLATRCCAVVHRASEGPYVRESAEDDYRALSAYNDEHYASFSTLIQSTFDEAREHFSDGTIDLLHIDGVGDYEGAGRVFEGWLPKLSPAGVVLLHGCNVRDQGSGVWRLWEEVSVRYPSFCFLHGRGLGIVAVGPAVPDALRALLHAPAADAATIRDAYARLGRCVAIRQSHDDLATVSGEREQTIQELQHVMSSKDREQENTARKLANVMGELAEAKGELEQAKQRLKEVGADNAACRTRIAALSDDIERESATLRAVTEQLHRANHDVHALRTSTSWRITAPVRALVTSVPVSRGAVSRARNLSTIVRNSVRTDGWGVTLRKIAAAPKRHGLRKLLGAAAGGRAALSPTFRLPSASPALETLVPRVLIIAETSIPQCLKYRVTQKQQMIKDLGVDCTVVSWADIQACRDLLPSHSIAFFYRVPGFPEPLEIIAEAKAQGLVTFWEVDDLIFDAEKYILNSNLTDLSLDVKKGVLSGVPLYRAAMLACDYAIASTTGLAEAMLDAGVKQAFVVENALDGETMRIASRINERRRASDGIVRIGYGSGTKTHDADFRVAAAAIKRVLRARPDVRLTVIGELNLPADYAEVRTQVERLPLSDYPTYLKRLAECDISIAPLEDSIFNDAKSNIKYLEASVIRLPSVCSPSAAFRTAIRDGETGYLAEDPDAWERALLALIDDASLRGRIAARAYDHVTTHYAPHTVAVEQVAPILEPYRRAQLRPRVLGVNVYFEPRSFGGATVVAEEVARRLNQRGDIEYFMFTTLPTTDVSSYRLVRYAAEAAGVFAMGLPHENDPSMGFENPHSVKAFAEAVHALRPDVVHLHSIQGIGAQIAEVCRTERIPFVVTLHDAWWICGRQFMVTGKNQYCGQTKIDVNVCARCVDDASLNTYRQFRLREILLSAALLIAPSEFFRRLYVANGFDAEKIVVNKNGILPPSARVDRPPTRGRPLRFGYVGGETPIKGAHLIKKAFRSLPQKNYELHVVDNALNLGLSTIHTSEWQVPGTLKIVPAYTRDTIDDFFNGLDVLLFPTQWKESFGLSVREALIRDVWVITTDAGGVIEDIVPGENGEIIPLDDDGTALASAIGRLLDQPARLDGYRNPHAGQVRLFDQQADELAAMLAGVMSSAAADRSDQPLLAAS
;
A
#
# COMPACT_ATOMS: atom_id res chain seq x y z
N MET A 1 46.75 -21.97 29.75
CA MET A 1 47.81 -21.92 28.72
C MET A 1 47.90 -23.22 27.92
N THR A 2 47.75 -24.40 28.52
CA THR A 2 47.73 -25.69 27.79
C THR A 2 46.54 -25.82 26.82
N THR A 3 45.35 -25.35 27.19
CA THR A 3 44.14 -25.38 26.34
C THR A 3 44.16 -24.43 25.14
N GLN A 4 44.93 -23.34 25.22
CA GLN A 4 45.05 -22.36 24.14
C GLN A 4 46.08 -22.81 23.10
N LEU A 5 47.14 -23.48 23.56
CA LEU A 5 48.12 -24.16 22.71
C LEU A 5 47.51 -25.36 21.98
N ASP A 6 46.61 -26.12 22.62
CA ASP A 6 45.90 -27.23 21.97
C ASP A 6 44.87 -26.73 20.93
N PHE A 7 44.17 -25.62 21.22
CA PHE A 7 43.23 -25.00 20.27
C PHE A 7 43.94 -24.39 19.05
N GLU A 8 45.10 -23.75 19.24
CA GLU A 8 45.95 -23.23 18.15
C GLU A 8 46.62 -24.35 17.34
N ARG A 9 46.91 -25.50 17.96
CA ARG A 9 47.42 -26.70 17.27
C ARG A 9 46.33 -27.35 16.41
N ASP A 10 45.12 -27.50 16.94
CA ASP A 10 43.98 -28.07 16.21
C ASP A 10 43.49 -27.14 15.09
N THR A 11 43.52 -25.82 15.27
CA THR A 11 43.16 -24.86 14.21
C THR A 11 44.22 -24.78 13.11
N ARG A 12 45.52 -24.85 13.42
CA ARG A 12 46.57 -24.98 12.38
C ARG A 12 46.51 -26.33 11.66
N ALA A 13 46.25 -27.41 12.38
CA ALA A 13 46.08 -28.74 11.77
C ALA A 13 44.82 -28.81 10.87
N ASN A 14 43.73 -28.12 11.21
CA ASN A 14 42.55 -27.99 10.37
C ASN A 14 42.76 -27.06 9.16
N GLN A 15 43.52 -25.97 9.30
CA GLN A 15 43.88 -25.08 8.19
C GLN A 15 44.76 -25.80 7.15
N ASP A 16 45.77 -26.58 7.58
CA ASP A 16 46.64 -27.33 6.68
C ASP A 16 45.92 -28.48 5.95
N ARG A 17 44.81 -29.01 6.51
CA ARG A 17 44.05 -30.12 5.91
C ARG A 17 42.94 -29.68 4.95
N LEU A 18 42.19 -28.62 5.27
CA LEU A 18 41.24 -28.01 4.33
C LEU A 18 41.96 -27.39 3.12
N GLY A 19 43.19 -26.88 3.31
CA GLY A 19 44.02 -26.37 2.23
C GLY A 19 44.42 -27.40 1.17
N ALA A 20 44.32 -28.70 1.46
CA ALA A 20 44.57 -29.77 0.48
C ALA A 20 43.36 -30.04 -0.44
N VAL A 21 42.15 -29.63 -0.05
CA VAL A 21 40.87 -29.95 -0.70
C VAL A 21 40.04 -28.70 -1.08
N LEU A 22 40.58 -27.51 -0.84
CA LEU A 22 40.11 -26.21 -1.31
C LEU A 22 41.30 -25.42 -1.81
N SER A 23 41.16 -24.80 -2.98
CA SER A 23 42.20 -23.96 -3.59
C SER A 23 41.58 -22.69 -4.18
N PRO A 24 42.39 -21.73 -4.67
CA PRO A 24 41.85 -20.59 -5.41
C PRO A 24 40.94 -20.99 -6.58
N ALA A 25 41.17 -22.16 -7.20
CA ALA A 25 40.32 -22.68 -8.27
C ALA A 25 38.89 -22.98 -7.77
N SER A 26 38.73 -23.43 -6.51
CA SER A 26 37.42 -23.64 -5.88
C SER A 26 36.55 -22.38 -5.83
N PHE A 27 37.13 -21.18 -5.97
CA PHE A 27 36.43 -19.89 -5.91
C PHE A 27 36.22 -19.26 -7.30
N TRP A 28 36.57 -19.96 -8.37
CA TRP A 28 36.33 -19.48 -9.72
C TRP A 28 34.84 -19.48 -10.07
N TRP A 29 34.48 -18.53 -10.92
CA TRP A 29 33.11 -18.37 -11.42
C TRP A 29 32.98 -18.99 -12.81
N PRO A 30 31.94 -19.82 -13.05
CA PRO A 30 31.63 -20.28 -14.40
C PRO A 30 31.35 -19.12 -15.34
N GLU A 31 31.95 -19.14 -16.52
CA GLU A 31 31.75 -18.09 -17.54
C GLU A 31 30.42 -18.27 -18.29
N ARG A 32 30.03 -19.52 -18.53
CA ARG A 32 28.73 -19.87 -19.09
C ARG A 32 27.82 -20.42 -18.00
N ILE A 33 26.84 -19.64 -17.58
CA ILE A 33 25.81 -20.06 -16.61
C ILE A 33 24.51 -20.30 -17.37
N VAL A 34 24.05 -21.54 -17.37
CA VAL A 34 22.75 -21.95 -17.93
C VAL A 34 21.97 -22.74 -16.90
N ARG A 35 20.66 -22.91 -17.11
CA ARG A 35 19.83 -23.71 -16.20
C ARG A 35 20.30 -25.17 -16.23
N SER A 36 20.95 -25.59 -15.15
CA SER A 36 21.55 -26.92 -15.06
C SER A 36 21.34 -27.54 -13.69
N ALA A 37 21.25 -28.88 -13.65
CA ALA A 37 21.26 -29.65 -12.41
C ALA A 37 22.66 -29.73 -11.77
N TRP A 38 23.68 -29.24 -12.48
CA TRP A 38 25.09 -29.31 -12.12
C TRP A 38 25.65 -27.99 -11.54
N LEU A 39 24.83 -26.94 -11.44
CA LEU A 39 25.23 -25.60 -10.97
C LEU A 39 26.01 -25.62 -9.65
N GLU A 40 25.55 -26.42 -8.69
CA GLU A 40 26.15 -26.47 -7.36
C GLU A 40 27.48 -27.24 -7.28
N HIS A 41 27.90 -27.91 -8.36
CA HIS A 41 29.14 -28.70 -8.41
C HIS A 41 30.27 -27.99 -9.15
N ALA A 42 30.02 -26.86 -9.81
CA ALA A 42 31.03 -26.16 -10.59
C ALA A 42 32.29 -25.74 -9.78
N PRO A 43 32.18 -25.19 -8.55
CA PRO A 43 33.33 -24.93 -7.69
C PRO A 43 34.20 -26.17 -7.45
N PHE A 44 33.57 -27.35 -7.29
CA PHE A 44 34.29 -28.60 -7.10
C PHE A 44 34.97 -29.08 -8.38
N ALA A 45 34.32 -28.88 -9.54
CA ALA A 45 34.93 -29.21 -10.83
C ALA A 45 36.25 -28.46 -11.06
N PHE A 46 36.27 -27.14 -10.80
CA PHE A 46 37.51 -26.35 -10.94
C PHE A 46 38.65 -26.91 -10.08
N TRP A 47 38.37 -27.22 -8.81
CA TRP A 47 39.37 -27.81 -7.93
C TRP A 47 39.78 -29.21 -8.37
N LEU A 48 38.83 -30.05 -8.80
CA LEU A 48 39.14 -31.42 -9.20
C LEU A 48 40.05 -31.46 -10.44
N THR A 49 39.84 -30.55 -11.41
CA THR A 49 40.74 -30.42 -12.56
C THR A 49 42.16 -30.02 -12.14
N GLU A 50 42.29 -29.12 -11.16
CA GLU A 50 43.59 -28.75 -10.60
C GLU A 50 44.25 -29.92 -9.85
N ALA A 51 43.47 -30.67 -9.08
CA ALA A 51 43.96 -31.79 -8.28
C ALA A 51 44.37 -33.00 -9.14
N VAL A 52 43.61 -33.30 -10.20
CA VAL A 52 43.83 -34.47 -11.07
C VAL A 52 44.77 -34.15 -12.23
N ARG A 53 44.71 -32.94 -12.79
CA ARG A 53 45.44 -32.50 -14.00
C ARG A 53 45.38 -33.54 -15.13
N PRO A 54 44.16 -33.92 -15.58
CA PRO A 54 43.97 -35.04 -16.50
C PRO A 54 44.64 -34.76 -17.86
N ALA A 55 45.27 -35.78 -18.47
CA ALA A 55 45.71 -35.69 -19.86
C ALA A 55 44.52 -35.91 -20.81
N VAL A 56 43.57 -36.77 -20.45
CA VAL A 56 42.31 -36.97 -21.18
C VAL A 56 41.12 -36.88 -20.24
N LEU A 57 40.19 -35.98 -20.55
CA LEU A 57 38.92 -35.78 -19.87
C LEU A 57 37.77 -36.14 -20.81
N VAL A 58 36.87 -37.01 -20.37
CA VAL A 58 35.68 -37.41 -21.12
C VAL A 58 34.42 -37.17 -20.29
N GLU A 59 33.44 -36.50 -20.87
CA GLU A 59 32.10 -36.36 -20.30
C GLU A 59 31.08 -37.12 -21.17
N LEU A 60 30.24 -37.93 -20.53
CA LEU A 60 29.12 -38.63 -21.15
C LEU A 60 27.82 -37.97 -20.69
N GLY A 61 26.89 -37.73 -21.63
CA GLY A 61 25.56 -37.21 -21.30
C GLY A 61 25.52 -35.71 -21.04
N THR A 62 26.36 -34.96 -21.75
CA THR A 62 26.65 -33.52 -21.57
C THR A 62 25.45 -32.55 -21.59
N GLY A 63 24.25 -32.99 -21.97
CA GLY A 63 22.99 -32.27 -21.72
C GLY A 63 23.01 -30.78 -22.09
N ASP A 64 22.78 -29.91 -21.08
CA ASP A 64 22.78 -28.44 -21.21
C ASP A 64 24.19 -27.80 -21.40
N GLY A 65 25.24 -28.62 -21.29
CA GLY A 65 26.64 -28.26 -21.51
C GLY A 65 27.32 -27.50 -20.37
N PHE A 66 26.63 -27.24 -19.26
CA PHE A 66 27.18 -26.46 -18.14
C PHE A 66 28.37 -27.17 -17.47
N SER A 67 28.24 -28.45 -17.14
CA SER A 67 29.32 -29.27 -16.57
C SER A 67 30.54 -29.29 -17.48
N TYR A 68 30.34 -29.62 -18.76
CA TYR A 68 31.41 -29.71 -19.74
C TYR A 68 32.16 -28.40 -19.94
N THR A 69 31.44 -27.28 -20.10
CA THR A 69 32.08 -25.97 -20.26
C THR A 69 32.81 -25.53 -19.01
N THR A 70 32.36 -25.93 -17.82
CA THR A 70 33.09 -25.71 -16.56
C THR A 70 34.42 -26.48 -16.56
N TRP A 71 34.44 -27.73 -17.03
CA TRP A 71 35.67 -28.50 -17.18
C TRP A 71 36.65 -27.87 -18.17
N CYS A 72 36.16 -27.46 -19.35
CA CYS A 72 37.00 -26.81 -20.36
C CYS A 72 37.57 -25.48 -19.87
N GLN A 73 36.76 -24.68 -19.18
CA GLN A 73 37.21 -23.43 -18.56
C GLN A 73 38.31 -23.70 -17.52
N ALA A 74 38.18 -24.76 -16.71
CA ALA A 74 39.20 -25.15 -15.76
C ALA A 74 40.53 -25.49 -16.45
N VAL A 75 40.46 -26.31 -17.51
CA VAL A 75 41.62 -26.73 -18.32
C VAL A 75 42.35 -25.54 -18.94
N GLU A 76 41.61 -24.61 -19.54
CA GLU A 76 42.16 -23.41 -20.16
C GLU A 76 42.85 -22.51 -19.13
N ARG A 77 42.15 -22.18 -18.03
CA ARG A 77 42.69 -21.31 -16.98
C ARG A 77 43.91 -21.88 -16.26
N LEU A 78 43.97 -23.20 -16.13
CA LEU A 78 45.12 -23.90 -15.54
C LEU A 78 46.25 -24.14 -16.56
N GLY A 79 46.04 -23.83 -17.84
CA GLY A 79 47.03 -24.01 -18.91
C GLY A 79 47.43 -25.47 -19.12
N LEU A 80 46.49 -26.41 -18.98
CA LEU A 80 46.77 -27.84 -19.08
C LEU A 80 46.77 -28.31 -20.54
N ALA A 81 47.69 -29.21 -20.88
CA ALA A 81 47.70 -29.90 -22.19
C ALA A 81 46.68 -31.07 -22.21
N THR A 82 45.46 -30.81 -21.75
CA THR A 82 44.38 -31.80 -21.62
C THR A 82 43.58 -31.91 -22.90
N ARG A 83 43.34 -33.12 -23.39
CA ARG A 83 42.35 -33.38 -24.43
C ARG A 83 40.96 -33.58 -23.80
N CYS A 84 40.02 -32.69 -24.11
CA CYS A 84 38.65 -32.77 -23.62
C CYS A 84 37.72 -33.35 -24.69
N CYS A 85 36.82 -34.24 -24.28
CA CYS A 85 35.80 -34.77 -25.18
C CYS A 85 34.44 -34.88 -24.48
N ALA A 86 33.38 -34.38 -25.11
CA ALA A 86 32.01 -34.59 -24.66
C ALA A 86 31.25 -35.50 -25.63
N VAL A 87 30.55 -36.49 -25.10
CA VAL A 87 29.66 -37.36 -25.87
C VAL A 87 28.23 -36.91 -25.67
N VAL A 88 27.68 -36.29 -26.71
CA VAL A 88 26.30 -35.79 -26.75
C VAL A 88 25.41 -36.82 -27.42
N HIS A 89 24.30 -37.18 -26.77
CA HIS A 89 23.41 -38.21 -27.28
C HIS A 89 22.64 -37.74 -28.52
N ARG A 90 22.45 -38.63 -29.51
CA ARG A 90 21.74 -38.31 -30.75
C ARG A 90 20.22 -38.37 -30.49
N ALA A 91 19.48 -37.29 -30.78
CA ALA A 91 18.08 -37.10 -30.39
C ALA A 91 17.08 -38.18 -30.89
N SER A 92 17.48 -39.02 -31.84
CA SER A 92 16.61 -40.01 -32.49
C SER A 92 16.65 -41.43 -31.91
N GLU A 93 17.51 -41.75 -30.94
CA GLU A 93 17.65 -43.13 -30.43
C GLU A 93 17.92 -43.19 -28.91
N GLY A 94 16.86 -43.16 -28.09
CA GLY A 94 16.94 -43.44 -26.65
C GLY A 94 15.65 -43.05 -25.90
N PRO A 95 15.38 -43.59 -24.69
CA PRO A 95 14.18 -43.27 -23.91
C PRO A 95 14.18 -41.86 -23.28
N TYR A 96 15.23 -41.05 -23.52
CA TYR A 96 15.43 -39.73 -22.92
C TYR A 96 15.47 -38.63 -24.00
N VAL A 97 14.38 -38.46 -24.73
CA VAL A 97 14.22 -37.35 -25.68
C VAL A 97 13.71 -36.11 -24.94
N ARG A 98 14.51 -35.05 -24.85
CA ARG A 98 14.02 -33.70 -24.48
C ARG A 98 13.71 -32.93 -25.76
N GLU A 99 12.57 -32.23 -25.81
CA GLU A 99 12.16 -31.41 -26.96
C GLU A 99 13.19 -30.32 -27.34
N SER A 100 14.08 -29.92 -26.42
CA SER A 100 15.13 -28.90 -26.63
C SER A 100 16.52 -29.43 -27.01
N ALA A 101 16.73 -30.75 -27.06
CA ALA A 101 18.09 -31.33 -27.10
C ALA A 101 18.93 -30.89 -28.31
N GLU A 102 18.30 -30.62 -29.46
CA GLU A 102 18.98 -30.18 -30.68
C GLU A 102 19.39 -28.70 -30.64
N ASP A 103 18.65 -27.87 -29.91
CA ASP A 103 18.97 -26.46 -29.71
C ASP A 103 20.06 -26.31 -28.64
N ASP A 104 19.99 -27.12 -27.57
CA ASP A 104 21.02 -27.21 -26.53
C ASP A 104 22.38 -27.64 -27.12
N TYR A 105 22.37 -28.66 -28.01
CA TYR A 105 23.58 -29.07 -28.73
C TYR A 105 24.14 -27.99 -29.64
N ARG A 106 23.29 -27.30 -30.43
CA ARG A 106 23.73 -26.22 -31.32
C ARG A 106 24.34 -25.05 -30.54
N ALA A 107 23.72 -24.66 -29.42
CA ALA A 107 24.24 -23.61 -28.55
C ALA A 107 25.57 -24.01 -27.91
N LEU A 108 25.69 -25.26 -27.44
CA LEU A 108 26.94 -25.78 -26.87
C LEU A 108 28.04 -25.88 -27.92
N SER A 109 27.76 -26.38 -29.13
CA SER A 109 28.76 -26.47 -30.20
C SER A 109 29.30 -25.11 -30.59
N ALA A 110 28.42 -24.12 -30.79
CA ALA A 110 28.85 -22.76 -31.13
C ALA A 110 29.78 -22.18 -30.06
N TYR A 111 29.41 -22.33 -28.78
CA TYR A 111 30.24 -21.86 -27.67
C TYR A 111 31.57 -22.64 -27.56
N ASN A 112 31.54 -23.96 -27.73
CA ASN A 112 32.75 -24.79 -27.70
C ASN A 112 33.71 -24.43 -28.84
N ASP A 113 33.19 -24.20 -30.05
CA ASP A 113 34.00 -23.87 -31.22
C ASP A 113 34.62 -22.47 -31.10
N GLU A 114 33.90 -21.54 -30.48
CA GLU A 114 34.38 -20.19 -30.20
C GLU A 114 35.47 -20.16 -29.12
N HIS A 115 35.29 -20.92 -28.03
CA HIS A 115 36.13 -20.79 -26.84
C HIS A 115 37.18 -21.92 -26.66
N TYR A 116 36.89 -23.15 -27.07
CA TYR A 116 37.67 -24.34 -26.66
C TYR A 116 38.10 -25.27 -27.82
N ALA A 117 37.90 -24.87 -29.08
CA ALA A 117 38.18 -25.70 -30.26
C ALA A 117 39.62 -26.25 -30.35
N SER A 118 40.59 -25.60 -29.70
CA SER A 118 42.00 -26.01 -29.74
C SER A 118 42.31 -27.30 -28.99
N PHE A 119 41.46 -27.70 -28.03
CA PHE A 119 41.69 -28.90 -27.20
C PHE A 119 40.41 -29.69 -26.85
N SER A 120 39.22 -29.19 -27.22
CA SER A 120 37.92 -29.80 -26.93
C SER A 120 37.24 -30.33 -28.19
N THR A 121 36.60 -31.50 -28.10
CA THR A 121 35.82 -32.09 -29.20
C THR A 121 34.46 -32.57 -28.72
N LEU A 122 33.39 -32.25 -29.46
CA LEU A 122 32.05 -32.79 -29.23
C LEU A 122 31.79 -33.97 -30.18
N ILE A 123 31.36 -35.12 -29.65
CA ILE A 123 31.03 -36.33 -30.41
C ILE A 123 29.53 -36.61 -30.26
N GLN A 124 28.79 -36.57 -31.37
CA GLN A 124 27.36 -36.89 -31.38
C GLN A 124 27.12 -38.38 -31.71
N SER A 125 27.03 -39.22 -30.68
CA SER A 125 26.99 -40.69 -30.81
C SER A 125 26.36 -41.34 -29.56
N THR A 126 26.14 -42.66 -29.57
CA THR A 126 25.82 -43.41 -28.35
C THR A 126 27.07 -43.60 -27.50
N PHE A 127 26.91 -43.89 -26.20
CA PHE A 127 28.06 -44.10 -25.32
C PHE A 127 28.88 -45.35 -25.70
N ASP A 128 28.23 -46.37 -26.26
CA ASP A 128 28.93 -47.60 -26.68
C ASP A 128 29.76 -47.40 -27.95
N GLU A 129 29.24 -46.65 -28.91
CA GLU A 129 29.95 -46.28 -30.15
C GLU A 129 31.10 -45.29 -29.86
N ALA A 130 30.84 -44.25 -29.07
CA ALA A 130 31.84 -43.24 -28.73
C ALA A 130 33.05 -43.86 -28.01
N ARG A 131 32.86 -44.97 -27.28
CA ARG A 131 33.92 -45.70 -26.60
C ARG A 131 35.01 -46.21 -27.55
N GLU A 132 34.69 -46.49 -28.81
CA GLU A 132 35.67 -46.95 -29.81
C GLU A 132 36.69 -45.86 -30.19
N HIS A 133 36.37 -44.58 -29.93
CA HIS A 133 37.26 -43.46 -30.20
C HIS A 133 38.40 -43.29 -29.17
N PHE A 134 38.41 -44.10 -28.11
CA PHE A 134 39.39 -44.01 -27.02
C PHE A 134 40.18 -45.31 -26.90
N SER A 135 41.51 -45.20 -26.79
CA SER A 135 42.37 -46.35 -26.51
C SER A 135 42.25 -46.78 -25.04
N ASP A 136 42.44 -48.07 -24.78
CA ASP A 136 42.40 -48.61 -23.41
C ASP A 136 43.47 -47.96 -22.53
N GLY A 137 43.14 -47.70 -21.26
CA GLY A 137 44.08 -47.12 -20.31
C GLY A 137 44.44 -45.64 -20.50
N THR A 138 43.63 -44.86 -21.23
CA THR A 138 43.99 -43.46 -21.59
C THR A 138 43.16 -42.37 -20.92
N ILE A 139 41.98 -42.66 -20.38
CA ILE A 139 41.08 -41.65 -19.80
C ILE A 139 41.41 -41.44 -18.33
N ASP A 140 41.78 -40.22 -17.94
CA ASP A 140 42.13 -39.88 -16.55
C ASP A 140 40.93 -39.38 -15.75
N LEU A 141 40.01 -38.67 -16.40
CA LEU A 141 38.79 -38.18 -15.77
C LEU A 141 37.58 -38.52 -16.64
N LEU A 142 36.68 -39.35 -16.12
CA LEU A 142 35.43 -39.72 -16.77
C LEU A 142 34.24 -39.20 -15.95
N HIS A 143 33.47 -38.29 -16.52
CA HIS A 143 32.21 -37.83 -15.94
C HIS A 143 31.06 -38.55 -16.63
N ILE A 144 30.27 -39.29 -15.86
CA ILE A 144 29.06 -39.96 -16.34
C ILE A 144 27.85 -39.19 -15.83
N ASP A 145 27.17 -38.51 -16.75
CA ASP A 145 25.92 -37.82 -16.55
C ASP A 145 24.85 -38.34 -17.53
N GLY A 146 23.60 -37.97 -17.31
CA GLY A 146 22.52 -38.23 -18.27
C GLY A 146 21.98 -39.67 -18.31
N VAL A 147 22.41 -40.56 -17.40
CA VAL A 147 21.85 -41.92 -17.26
C VAL A 147 21.03 -42.02 -15.99
N GLY A 148 19.71 -42.18 -16.13
CA GLY A 148 18.78 -42.15 -14.99
C GLY A 148 18.67 -43.46 -14.21
N ASP A 149 18.66 -44.60 -14.91
CA ASP A 149 18.35 -45.91 -14.34
C ASP A 149 19.61 -46.74 -13.99
N TYR A 150 19.39 -47.78 -13.17
CA TYR A 150 20.45 -48.61 -12.60
C TYR A 150 21.18 -49.45 -13.67
N GLU A 151 20.44 -50.08 -14.57
CA GLU A 151 21.01 -50.98 -15.58
C GLU A 151 21.83 -50.22 -16.62
N GLY A 152 21.34 -49.06 -17.06
CA GLY A 152 22.06 -48.17 -17.95
C GLY A 152 23.34 -47.64 -17.33
N ALA A 153 23.29 -47.14 -16.09
CA ALA A 153 24.45 -46.57 -15.43
C ALA A 153 25.53 -47.64 -15.18
N GLY A 154 25.10 -48.84 -14.78
CA GLY A 154 26.00 -49.99 -14.60
C GLY A 154 26.69 -50.41 -15.91
N ARG A 155 25.93 -50.53 -17.00
CA ARG A 155 26.47 -50.87 -18.33
C ARG A 155 27.52 -49.87 -18.80
N VAL A 156 27.25 -48.57 -18.65
CA VAL A 156 28.19 -47.51 -19.05
C VAL A 156 29.44 -47.56 -18.17
N PHE A 157 29.28 -47.65 -16.84
CA PHE A 157 30.41 -47.72 -15.92
C PHE A 157 31.33 -48.91 -16.24
N GLU A 158 30.78 -50.12 -16.35
CA GLU A 158 31.55 -51.34 -16.65
C GLU A 158 32.14 -51.32 -18.06
N GLY A 159 31.39 -50.81 -19.04
CA GLY A 159 31.83 -50.72 -20.42
C GLY A 159 33.02 -49.77 -20.60
N TRP A 160 33.08 -48.67 -19.86
CA TRP A 160 34.13 -47.66 -19.95
C TRP A 160 35.32 -47.92 -19.01
N LEU A 161 35.18 -48.82 -18.04
CA LEU A 161 36.25 -49.17 -17.08
C LEU A 161 37.59 -49.54 -17.76
N PRO A 162 37.65 -50.33 -18.86
CA PRO A 162 38.92 -50.63 -19.54
C PRO A 162 39.59 -49.43 -20.21
N LYS A 163 38.85 -48.34 -20.44
CA LYS A 163 39.38 -47.11 -21.05
C LYS A 163 40.09 -46.22 -20.04
N LEU A 164 39.87 -46.43 -18.75
CA LEU A 164 40.42 -45.60 -17.67
C LEU A 164 41.90 -45.91 -17.44
N SER A 165 42.70 -44.84 -17.27
CA SER A 165 44.13 -44.93 -16.99
C SER A 165 44.40 -45.46 -15.58
N PRO A 166 45.67 -45.78 -15.23
CA PRO A 166 46.03 -46.11 -13.85
C PRO A 166 45.75 -44.99 -12.83
N ALA A 167 45.52 -43.75 -13.26
CA ALA A 167 45.11 -42.62 -12.44
C ALA A 167 43.62 -42.29 -12.57
N GLY A 168 42.84 -43.16 -13.24
CA GLY A 168 41.46 -42.90 -13.63
C GLY A 168 40.53 -42.58 -12.47
N VAL A 169 39.77 -41.48 -12.63
CA VAL A 169 38.74 -41.01 -11.71
C VAL A 169 37.40 -40.97 -12.44
N VAL A 170 36.37 -41.55 -11.82
CA VAL A 170 35.01 -41.57 -12.35
C VAL A 170 34.10 -40.71 -11.48
N LEU A 171 33.32 -39.84 -12.11
CA LEU A 171 32.26 -39.07 -11.48
C LEU A 171 30.89 -39.63 -11.88
N LEU A 172 30.03 -39.82 -10.89
CA LEU A 172 28.66 -40.29 -11.04
C LEU A 172 27.71 -39.20 -10.50
N HIS A 173 27.00 -38.50 -11.40
CA HIS A 173 25.97 -37.54 -10.99
C HIS A 173 24.68 -38.24 -10.58
N GLY A 174 23.99 -37.72 -9.58
CA GLY A 174 22.73 -38.29 -9.09
C GLY A 174 22.87 -39.36 -8.01
N CYS A 175 24.03 -39.49 -7.32
CA CYS A 175 24.22 -40.46 -6.22
C CYS A 175 23.20 -40.29 -5.07
N ASN A 176 22.55 -39.12 -4.95
CA ASN A 176 21.62 -38.80 -3.87
C ASN A 176 20.15 -38.66 -4.29
N VAL A 177 19.79 -39.05 -5.52
CA VAL A 177 18.38 -39.07 -5.98
C VAL A 177 17.71 -40.38 -5.57
N ARG A 178 16.43 -40.35 -5.13
CA ARG A 178 15.67 -41.51 -4.60
C ARG A 178 14.24 -41.61 -5.16
N ASP A 179 13.96 -41.00 -6.30
CA ASP A 179 12.63 -41.02 -6.94
C ASP A 179 12.31 -42.36 -7.63
N GLN A 180 11.04 -42.58 -8.00
CA GLN A 180 10.62 -43.74 -8.78
C GLN A 180 11.13 -43.60 -10.22
N GLY A 181 12.24 -44.27 -10.54
CA GLY A 181 12.86 -44.27 -11.87
C GLY A 181 14.37 -44.05 -11.84
N SER A 182 14.92 -43.41 -10.79
CA SER A 182 16.37 -43.24 -10.65
C SER A 182 17.04 -44.46 -10.00
N GLY A 183 18.14 -44.91 -10.61
CA GLY A 183 18.91 -46.07 -10.16
C GLY A 183 20.40 -45.84 -9.91
N VAL A 184 20.93 -44.64 -10.19
CA VAL A 184 22.37 -44.32 -10.03
C VAL A 184 22.83 -44.48 -8.58
N TRP A 185 21.97 -44.17 -7.61
CA TRP A 185 22.30 -44.36 -6.20
C TRP A 185 22.55 -45.81 -5.80
N ARG A 186 21.90 -46.78 -6.47
CA ARG A 186 22.13 -48.22 -6.24
C ARG A 186 23.50 -48.63 -6.76
N LEU A 187 23.83 -48.16 -7.97
CA LEU A 187 25.18 -48.34 -8.52
C LEU A 187 26.24 -47.70 -7.61
N TRP A 188 25.96 -46.52 -7.08
CA TRP A 188 26.86 -45.83 -6.14
C TRP A 188 27.12 -46.67 -4.89
N GLU A 189 26.09 -47.25 -4.26
CA GLU A 189 26.24 -48.13 -3.09
C GLU A 189 27.16 -49.32 -3.39
N GLU A 190 27.12 -49.87 -4.60
CA GLU A 190 28.00 -50.97 -5.00
C GLU A 190 29.42 -50.52 -5.37
N VAL A 191 29.56 -49.42 -6.11
CA VAL A 191 30.87 -48.92 -6.57
C VAL A 191 31.67 -48.31 -5.40
N SER A 192 31.02 -47.60 -4.49
CA SER A 192 31.67 -46.95 -3.33
C SER A 192 32.28 -47.94 -2.33
N VAL A 193 31.79 -49.17 -2.29
CA VAL A 193 32.38 -50.27 -1.50
C VAL A 193 33.58 -50.89 -2.22
N ARG A 194 33.57 -50.92 -3.56
CA ARG A 194 34.62 -51.55 -4.38
C ARG A 194 35.86 -50.67 -4.54
N TYR A 195 35.71 -49.36 -4.48
CA TYR A 195 36.77 -48.39 -4.78
C TYR A 195 36.82 -47.25 -3.76
N PRO A 196 38.00 -46.63 -3.52
CA PRO A 196 38.09 -45.40 -2.74
C PRO A 196 37.16 -44.31 -3.30
N SER A 197 36.29 -43.76 -2.44
CA SER A 197 35.16 -42.96 -2.91
C SER A 197 34.76 -41.82 -1.95
N PHE A 198 34.15 -40.78 -2.51
CA PHE A 198 33.54 -39.66 -1.78
C PHE A 198 32.27 -39.22 -2.52
N CYS A 199 31.15 -38.94 -1.83
CA CYS A 199 29.93 -38.40 -2.47
C CYS A 199 29.49 -37.11 -1.75
N PHE A 200 29.24 -36.08 -2.56
CA PHE A 200 28.51 -34.89 -2.18
C PHE A 200 27.02 -35.18 -2.16
N LEU A 201 26.29 -34.52 -1.26
CA LEU A 201 24.86 -34.77 -1.04
C LEU A 201 23.96 -33.65 -1.58
N HIS A 202 24.54 -32.50 -1.92
CA HIS A 202 23.86 -31.36 -2.54
C HIS A 202 23.83 -31.50 -4.08
N GLY A 203 23.10 -30.63 -4.80
CA GLY A 203 23.04 -30.67 -6.26
C GLY A 203 22.66 -32.03 -6.87
N ARG A 204 21.69 -32.76 -6.27
CA ARG A 204 21.29 -34.16 -6.59
C ARG A 204 22.33 -35.24 -6.27
N GLY A 205 23.47 -34.84 -5.73
CA GLY A 205 24.59 -35.67 -5.34
C GLY A 205 25.59 -35.89 -6.47
N LEU A 206 26.88 -35.91 -6.11
CA LEU A 206 27.98 -36.18 -7.02
C LEU A 206 28.95 -37.15 -6.36
N GLY A 207 29.04 -38.35 -6.91
CA GLY A 207 29.93 -39.40 -6.45
C GLY A 207 31.26 -39.36 -7.18
N ILE A 208 32.36 -39.51 -6.46
CA ILE A 208 33.73 -39.52 -6.97
C ILE A 208 34.36 -40.86 -6.60
N VAL A 209 34.92 -41.55 -7.59
CA VAL A 209 35.52 -42.87 -7.43
C VAL A 209 36.89 -42.89 -8.10
N ALA A 210 37.92 -43.35 -7.40
CA ALA A 210 39.22 -43.62 -8.00
C ALA A 210 39.35 -45.12 -8.34
N VAL A 211 39.46 -45.45 -9.62
CA VAL A 211 39.47 -46.85 -10.09
C VAL A 211 40.86 -47.44 -10.26
N GLY A 212 41.89 -46.60 -10.38
CA GLY A 212 43.28 -47.00 -10.59
C GLY A 212 44.19 -46.79 -9.38
N PRO A 213 45.35 -47.46 -9.32
CA PRO A 213 46.26 -47.38 -8.16
C PRO A 213 47.04 -46.06 -8.05
N ALA A 214 47.09 -45.24 -9.09
CA ALA A 214 47.90 -44.01 -9.16
C ALA A 214 47.08 -42.74 -8.83
N VAL A 215 46.39 -42.73 -7.69
CA VAL A 215 45.53 -41.60 -7.26
C VAL A 215 46.38 -40.40 -6.81
N PRO A 216 46.16 -39.18 -7.34
CA PRO A 216 46.85 -37.96 -6.91
C PRO A 216 46.68 -37.69 -5.40
N ASP A 217 47.70 -37.12 -4.74
CA ASP A 217 47.70 -36.96 -3.28
C ASP A 217 46.57 -36.05 -2.76
N ALA A 218 46.25 -34.96 -3.47
CA ALA A 218 45.15 -34.07 -3.13
C ALA A 218 43.78 -34.78 -3.20
N LEU A 219 43.58 -35.62 -4.21
CA LEU A 219 42.37 -36.43 -4.32
C LEU A 219 42.35 -37.55 -3.28
N ARG A 220 43.48 -38.17 -2.98
CA ARG A 220 43.61 -39.17 -1.90
C ARG A 220 43.21 -38.57 -0.55
N ALA A 221 43.57 -37.31 -0.28
CA ALA A 221 43.16 -36.60 0.94
C ALA A 221 41.63 -36.43 1.03
N LEU A 222 40.95 -36.15 -0.08
CA LEU A 222 39.49 -36.08 -0.14
C LEU A 222 38.83 -37.45 0.11
N LEU A 223 39.29 -38.49 -0.59
CA LEU A 223 38.70 -39.83 -0.54
C LEU A 223 38.85 -40.51 0.83
N HIS A 224 39.87 -40.12 1.60
CA HIS A 224 40.14 -40.66 2.95
C HIS A 224 39.86 -39.65 4.07
N ALA A 225 39.12 -38.56 3.78
CA ALA A 225 38.79 -37.55 4.78
C ALA A 225 38.00 -38.16 5.95
N PRO A 226 38.39 -37.90 7.22
CA PRO A 226 37.60 -38.29 8.39
C PRO A 226 36.17 -37.75 8.33
N ALA A 227 35.22 -38.40 9.02
CA ALA A 227 33.79 -38.05 8.93
C ALA A 227 33.48 -36.57 9.22
N ALA A 228 34.18 -35.95 10.18
CA ALA A 228 34.02 -34.53 10.51
C ALA A 228 34.55 -33.60 9.39
N ASP A 229 35.70 -33.96 8.81
CA ASP A 229 36.32 -33.19 7.71
C ASP A 229 35.49 -33.35 6.43
N ALA A 230 35.02 -34.56 6.14
CA ALA A 230 34.11 -34.85 5.03
C ALA A 230 32.81 -34.04 5.11
N ALA A 231 32.23 -33.88 6.30
CA ALA A 231 31.05 -33.02 6.51
C ALA A 231 31.38 -31.54 6.24
N THR A 232 32.54 -31.07 6.68
CA THR A 232 33.00 -29.69 6.48
C THR A 232 33.27 -29.39 4.99
N ILE A 233 33.93 -30.31 4.28
CA ILE A 233 34.18 -30.21 2.84
C ILE A 233 32.87 -30.18 2.06
N ARG A 234 31.89 -31.03 2.42
CA ARG A 234 30.55 -31.03 1.82
C ARG A 234 29.87 -29.68 2.01
N ASP A 235 29.86 -29.12 3.22
CA ASP A 235 29.24 -27.82 3.48
C ASP A 235 29.94 -26.69 2.72
N ALA A 236 31.27 -26.70 2.66
CA ALA A 236 32.05 -25.69 1.93
C ALA A 236 31.68 -25.66 0.43
N TYR A 237 31.74 -26.81 -0.26
CA TYR A 237 31.38 -26.88 -1.67
C TYR A 237 29.88 -26.68 -1.92
N ALA A 238 29.00 -27.10 -1.00
CA ALA A 238 27.57 -26.82 -1.10
C ALA A 238 27.27 -25.31 -1.01
N ARG A 239 27.97 -24.57 -0.15
CA ARG A 239 27.84 -23.10 -0.05
C ARG A 239 28.33 -22.41 -1.31
N LEU A 240 29.53 -22.76 -1.78
CA LEU A 240 30.10 -22.19 -3.01
C LEU A 240 29.19 -22.48 -4.21
N GLY A 241 28.68 -23.72 -4.31
CA GLY A 241 27.76 -24.13 -5.36
C GLY A 241 26.44 -23.36 -5.34
N ARG A 242 25.84 -23.16 -4.15
CA ARG A 242 24.61 -22.36 -4.02
C ARG A 242 24.78 -20.92 -4.49
N CYS A 243 25.96 -20.31 -4.33
CA CYS A 243 26.22 -18.96 -4.85
C CYS A 243 26.12 -18.91 -6.39
N VAL A 244 26.55 -19.95 -7.09
CA VAL A 244 26.40 -20.06 -8.55
C VAL A 244 24.93 -20.22 -8.94
N ALA A 245 24.18 -21.06 -8.21
CA ALA A 245 22.75 -21.26 -8.45
C ALA A 245 21.91 -19.99 -8.20
N ILE A 246 22.21 -19.23 -7.13
CA ILE A 246 21.53 -17.97 -6.81
C ILE A 246 21.75 -16.93 -7.91
N ARG A 247 22.97 -16.84 -8.47
CA ARG A 247 23.26 -15.91 -9.57
C ARG A 247 22.46 -16.24 -10.83
N GLN A 248 22.36 -17.53 -11.17
CA GLN A 248 21.50 -17.98 -12.27
C GLN A 248 20.04 -17.57 -12.05
N SER A 249 19.52 -17.73 -10.82
CA SER A 249 18.15 -17.31 -10.49
C SER A 249 17.97 -15.79 -10.55
N HIS A 250 19.00 -15.01 -10.20
CA HIS A 250 18.99 -13.56 -10.32
C HIS A 250 18.99 -13.11 -11.79
N ASP A 251 19.78 -13.74 -12.66
CA ASP A 251 19.84 -13.40 -14.09
C ASP A 251 18.55 -13.79 -14.82
N ASP A 252 17.92 -14.92 -14.44
CA ASP A 252 16.58 -15.30 -14.88
C ASP A 252 15.53 -14.26 -14.46
N LEU A 253 15.56 -13.83 -13.18
CA LEU A 253 14.66 -12.81 -12.65
C LEU A 253 14.86 -11.45 -13.32
N ALA A 254 16.10 -11.06 -13.63
CA ALA A 254 16.41 -9.83 -14.34
C ALA A 254 15.88 -9.85 -15.78
N THR A 255 15.99 -11.00 -16.46
CA THR A 255 15.46 -11.19 -17.82
C THR A 255 13.94 -11.13 -17.83
N VAL A 256 13.29 -11.87 -16.93
CA VAL A 256 11.82 -11.84 -16.76
C VAL A 256 11.34 -10.44 -16.34
N SER A 257 12.12 -9.73 -15.52
CA SER A 257 11.83 -8.34 -15.16
C SER A 257 11.92 -7.43 -16.38
N GLY A 258 12.92 -7.59 -17.24
CA GLY A 258 13.06 -6.82 -18.48
C GLY A 258 11.92 -7.08 -19.48
N GLU A 259 11.54 -8.34 -19.67
CA GLU A 259 10.38 -8.72 -20.51
C GLU A 259 9.06 -8.19 -19.93
N ARG A 260 8.91 -8.22 -18.60
CA ARG A 260 7.77 -7.61 -17.91
C ARG A 260 7.78 -6.10 -18.05
N GLU A 261 8.92 -5.43 -17.94
CA GLU A 261 9.05 -3.98 -18.11
C GLU A 261 8.64 -3.57 -19.54
N GLN A 262 9.07 -4.34 -20.55
CA GLN A 262 8.68 -4.14 -21.94
C GLN A 262 7.19 -4.39 -22.15
N THR A 263 6.64 -5.47 -21.56
CA THR A 263 5.20 -5.75 -21.58
C THR A 263 4.41 -4.66 -20.86
N ILE A 264 4.92 -4.11 -19.76
CA ILE A 264 4.33 -2.99 -19.03
C ILE A 264 4.33 -1.73 -19.89
N GLN A 265 5.43 -1.44 -20.61
CA GLN A 265 5.49 -0.31 -21.55
C GLN A 265 4.49 -0.47 -22.71
N GLU A 266 4.35 -1.68 -23.27
CA GLU A 266 3.35 -1.98 -24.29
C GLU A 266 1.92 -1.87 -23.75
N LEU A 267 1.66 -2.40 -22.56
CA LEU A 267 0.36 -2.29 -21.88
C LEU A 267 0.05 -0.84 -21.49
N GLN A 268 1.04 -0.05 -21.07
CA GLN A 268 0.89 1.38 -20.82
C GLN A 268 0.56 2.15 -22.10
N HIS A 269 1.19 1.78 -23.22
CA HIS A 269 0.86 2.36 -24.52
C HIS A 269 -0.59 2.03 -24.93
N VAL A 270 -0.99 0.76 -24.79
CA VAL A 270 -2.37 0.30 -25.04
C VAL A 270 -3.36 0.95 -24.08
N MET A 271 -3.04 1.08 -22.79
CA MET A 271 -3.84 1.78 -21.78
C MET A 271 -4.01 3.25 -22.17
N SER A 272 -2.95 3.95 -22.57
CA SER A 272 -3.08 5.35 -23.04
C SER A 272 -3.98 5.48 -24.27
N SER A 273 -3.96 4.48 -25.15
CA SER A 273 -4.84 4.44 -26.33
C SER A 273 -6.29 4.20 -25.94
N LYS A 274 -6.53 3.34 -24.94
CA LYS A 274 -7.85 3.02 -24.38
C LYS A 274 -8.40 4.16 -23.52
N ASP A 275 -7.54 4.86 -22.79
CA ASP A 275 -7.91 6.06 -22.02
C ASP A 275 -8.35 7.18 -22.97
N ARG A 276 -7.64 7.40 -24.08
CA ARG A 276 -8.09 8.33 -25.16
C ARG A 276 -9.42 7.90 -25.78
N GLU A 277 -9.65 6.59 -25.95
CA GLU A 277 -10.92 6.05 -26.44
C GLU A 277 -12.05 6.25 -25.41
N GLN A 278 -11.75 6.06 -24.13
CA GLN A 278 -12.65 6.25 -23.00
C GLN A 278 -13.00 7.73 -22.79
N GLU A 279 -12.03 8.64 -22.90
CA GLU A 279 -12.24 10.09 -22.88
C GLU A 279 -13.14 10.54 -24.04
N ASN A 280 -12.90 10.02 -25.25
CA ASN A 280 -13.76 10.30 -26.40
C ASN A 280 -15.18 9.76 -26.19
N THR A 281 -15.31 8.59 -25.56
CA THR A 281 -16.62 8.00 -25.26
C THR A 281 -17.33 8.75 -24.13
N ALA A 282 -16.61 9.20 -23.10
CA ALA A 282 -17.13 10.02 -22.02
C ALA A 282 -17.59 11.39 -22.53
N ARG A 283 -16.84 12.02 -23.45
CA ARG A 283 -17.28 13.24 -24.17
C ARG A 283 -18.57 13.01 -24.94
N LYS A 284 -18.69 11.90 -25.68
CA LYS A 284 -19.94 11.55 -26.38
C LYS A 284 -21.09 11.33 -25.40
N LEU A 285 -20.85 10.63 -24.30
CA LEU A 285 -21.85 10.38 -23.26
C LEU A 285 -22.31 11.67 -22.59
N ALA A 286 -21.39 12.60 -22.28
CA ALA A 286 -21.70 13.91 -21.73
C ALA A 286 -22.60 14.74 -22.67
N ASN A 287 -22.32 14.72 -23.98
CA ASN A 287 -23.18 15.36 -24.98
C ASN A 287 -24.59 14.76 -24.99
N VAL A 288 -24.71 13.43 -25.03
CA VAL A 288 -26.01 12.74 -25.01
C VAL A 288 -26.77 12.96 -23.69
N MET A 289 -26.06 13.04 -22.56
CA MET A 289 -26.67 13.38 -21.27
C MET A 289 -27.17 14.81 -21.22
N GLY A 290 -26.49 15.76 -21.87
CA GLY A 290 -26.95 17.12 -22.07
C GLY A 290 -28.26 17.17 -22.87
N GLU A 291 -28.30 16.51 -24.02
CA GLU A 291 -29.52 16.39 -24.85
C GLU A 291 -30.68 15.74 -24.07
N LEU A 292 -30.40 14.71 -23.26
CA LEU A 292 -31.40 14.05 -22.44
C LEU A 292 -31.93 14.95 -21.31
N ALA A 293 -31.09 15.79 -20.72
CA ALA A 293 -31.50 16.75 -19.70
C ALA A 293 -32.43 17.82 -20.28
N GLU A 294 -32.12 18.32 -21.48
CA GLU A 294 -32.95 19.27 -22.21
C GLU A 294 -34.32 18.67 -22.58
N ALA A 295 -34.33 17.47 -23.16
CA ALA A 295 -35.57 16.75 -23.48
C ALA A 295 -36.43 16.43 -22.23
N LYS A 296 -35.81 16.15 -21.07
CA LYS A 296 -36.52 15.98 -19.80
C LYS A 296 -37.12 17.29 -19.30
N GLY A 297 -36.43 18.42 -19.48
CA GLY A 297 -36.95 19.75 -19.18
C GLY A 297 -38.18 20.07 -20.00
N GLU A 298 -38.15 19.83 -21.32
CA GLU A 298 -39.29 20.01 -22.21
C GLU A 298 -40.47 19.08 -21.83
N LEU A 299 -40.19 17.83 -21.46
CA LEU A 299 -41.21 16.87 -21.04
C LEU A 299 -41.91 17.31 -19.75
N GLU A 300 -41.18 17.82 -18.76
CA GLU A 300 -41.79 18.34 -17.53
C GLU A 300 -42.61 19.60 -17.77
N GLN A 301 -42.16 20.51 -18.65
CA GLN A 301 -42.97 21.65 -19.08
C GLN A 301 -44.26 21.19 -19.80
N ALA A 302 -44.18 20.18 -20.67
CA ALA A 302 -45.33 19.62 -21.36
C ALA A 302 -46.30 18.93 -20.39
N LYS A 303 -45.80 18.21 -19.37
CA LYS A 303 -46.62 17.60 -18.30
C LYS A 303 -47.32 18.66 -17.45
N GLN A 304 -46.65 19.78 -17.18
CA GLN A 304 -47.25 20.88 -16.42
C GLN A 304 -48.39 21.54 -17.23
N ARG A 305 -48.17 21.83 -18.52
CA ARG A 305 -49.23 22.31 -19.42
C ARG A 305 -50.39 21.31 -19.53
N LEU A 306 -50.11 20.00 -19.55
CA LEU A 306 -51.14 18.97 -19.57
C LEU A 306 -51.98 18.94 -18.30
N LYS A 307 -51.37 19.19 -17.13
CA LYS A 307 -52.11 19.33 -15.85
C LYS A 307 -52.98 20.57 -15.84
N GLU A 308 -52.48 21.70 -16.32
CA GLU A 308 -53.24 22.97 -16.41
C GLU A 308 -54.44 22.81 -17.34
N VAL A 309 -54.23 22.28 -18.55
CA VAL A 309 -55.32 21.97 -19.49
C VAL A 309 -56.27 20.91 -18.89
N GLY A 310 -55.76 19.96 -18.13
CA GLY A 310 -56.57 18.97 -17.40
C GLY A 310 -57.49 19.61 -16.35
N ALA A 311 -57.00 20.58 -15.60
CA ALA A 311 -57.76 21.34 -14.61
C ALA A 311 -58.81 22.24 -15.27
N ASP A 312 -58.45 22.94 -16.36
CA ASP A 312 -59.38 23.75 -17.14
C ASP A 312 -60.49 22.90 -17.77
N ASN A 313 -60.11 21.74 -18.32
CA ASN A 313 -61.07 20.82 -18.91
C ASN A 313 -62.02 20.28 -17.84
N ALA A 314 -61.53 19.96 -16.64
CA ALA A 314 -62.34 19.59 -15.47
C ALA A 314 -63.33 20.70 -15.06
N ALA A 315 -62.87 21.95 -14.95
CA ALA A 315 -63.71 23.10 -14.63
C ALA A 315 -64.81 23.33 -15.70
N CYS A 316 -64.48 23.17 -16.98
CA CYS A 316 -65.43 23.22 -18.07
C CYS A 316 -66.46 22.07 -18.02
N ARG A 317 -66.08 20.84 -17.60
CA ARG A 317 -67.05 19.72 -17.39
C ARG A 317 -68.07 20.12 -16.34
N THR A 318 -67.62 20.73 -15.25
CA THR A 318 -68.48 21.15 -14.13
C THR A 318 -69.40 22.29 -14.53
N ARG A 319 -68.94 23.27 -15.34
CA ARG A 319 -69.79 24.35 -15.87
C ARG A 319 -70.84 23.85 -16.85
N ILE A 320 -70.45 22.99 -17.80
CA ILE A 320 -71.41 22.39 -18.77
C ILE A 320 -72.47 21.59 -18.01
N ALA A 321 -72.06 20.86 -16.98
CA ALA A 321 -72.97 20.12 -16.14
C ALA A 321 -74.00 20.99 -15.41
N ALA A 322 -73.54 22.03 -14.73
CA ALA A 322 -74.40 22.95 -14.00
C ALA A 322 -75.38 23.66 -14.95
N LEU A 323 -74.92 24.03 -16.16
CA LEU A 323 -75.78 24.61 -17.20
C LEU A 323 -76.82 23.61 -17.73
N SER A 324 -76.48 22.31 -17.86
CA SER A 324 -77.46 21.29 -18.24
C SER A 324 -78.53 21.08 -17.17
N ASP A 325 -78.16 21.03 -15.89
CA ASP A 325 -79.12 20.98 -14.77
C ASP A 325 -80.00 22.23 -14.73
N ASP A 326 -79.44 23.41 -14.98
CA ASP A 326 -80.19 24.67 -15.03
C ASP A 326 -81.15 24.70 -16.23
N ILE A 327 -80.76 24.18 -17.40
CA ILE A 327 -81.65 24.06 -18.57
C ILE A 327 -82.78 23.05 -18.30
N GLU A 328 -82.54 21.94 -17.61
CA GLU A 328 -83.60 21.00 -17.23
C GLU A 328 -84.54 21.61 -16.19
N ARG A 329 -84.00 22.33 -15.19
CA ARG A 329 -84.81 23.10 -14.21
C ARG A 329 -85.64 24.18 -14.89
N GLU A 330 -85.05 24.96 -15.80
CA GLU A 330 -85.79 25.96 -16.58
C GLU A 330 -86.82 25.30 -17.49
N SER A 331 -86.52 24.17 -18.13
CA SER A 331 -87.49 23.44 -18.97
C SER A 331 -88.64 22.81 -18.17
N ALA A 332 -88.38 22.34 -16.94
CA ALA A 332 -89.42 21.86 -16.03
C ALA A 332 -90.27 23.03 -15.50
N THR A 333 -89.63 24.16 -15.21
CA THR A 333 -90.32 25.41 -14.81
C THR A 333 -91.14 25.96 -15.96
N LEU A 334 -90.63 25.92 -17.19
CA LEU A 334 -91.35 26.32 -18.41
C LEU A 334 -92.56 25.41 -18.62
N ARG A 335 -92.44 24.10 -18.41
CA ARG A 335 -93.59 23.16 -18.46
C ARG A 335 -94.63 23.48 -17.39
N ALA A 336 -94.21 23.72 -16.15
CA ALA A 336 -95.11 24.08 -15.05
C ALA A 336 -95.78 25.46 -15.27
N VAL A 337 -95.05 26.44 -15.81
CA VAL A 337 -95.57 27.77 -16.19
C VAL A 337 -96.48 27.68 -17.41
N THR A 338 -96.21 26.79 -18.37
CA THR A 338 -97.11 26.54 -19.52
C THR A 338 -98.41 25.91 -19.04
N GLU A 339 -98.36 25.01 -18.07
CA GLU A 339 -99.55 24.39 -17.49
C GLU A 339 -100.34 25.35 -16.59
N GLN A 340 -99.66 26.25 -15.87
CA GLN A 340 -100.29 27.39 -15.19
C GLN A 340 -100.82 28.45 -16.17
N LEU A 341 -100.18 28.68 -17.33
CA LEU A 341 -100.66 29.56 -18.39
C LEU A 341 -101.91 28.99 -19.06
N HIS A 342 -102.01 27.66 -19.21
CA HIS A 342 -103.24 27.01 -19.69
C HIS A 342 -104.39 27.14 -18.68
N ARG A 343 -104.14 26.98 -17.38
CA ARG A 343 -105.16 27.22 -16.33
C ARG A 343 -105.52 28.70 -16.20
N ALA A 344 -104.54 29.60 -16.23
CA ALA A 344 -104.75 31.04 -16.20
C ALA A 344 -105.41 31.57 -17.49
N ASN A 345 -105.18 31.00 -18.67
CA ASN A 345 -105.93 31.35 -19.89
C ASN A 345 -107.39 30.87 -19.80
N HIS A 346 -107.65 29.74 -19.12
CA HIS A 346 -109.02 29.26 -18.89
C HIS A 346 -109.77 30.17 -17.90
N ASP A 347 -109.09 30.66 -16.86
CA ASP A 347 -109.65 31.59 -15.86
C ASP A 347 -109.72 33.04 -16.41
N VAL A 348 -108.77 33.46 -17.24
CA VAL A 348 -108.79 34.75 -17.95
C VAL A 348 -109.83 34.76 -19.07
N HIS A 349 -110.16 33.63 -19.71
CA HIS A 349 -111.28 33.55 -20.65
C HIS A 349 -112.63 33.66 -19.92
N ALA A 350 -112.75 33.06 -18.73
CA ALA A 350 -113.92 33.19 -17.84
C ALA A 350 -114.06 34.60 -17.20
N LEU A 351 -112.94 35.30 -16.96
CA LEU A 351 -112.94 36.71 -16.51
C LEU A 351 -113.12 37.71 -17.68
N ARG A 352 -112.70 37.38 -18.91
CA ARG A 352 -112.81 38.21 -20.13
C ARG A 352 -114.23 38.31 -20.70
N THR A 353 -115.16 37.44 -20.32
CA THR A 353 -116.57 37.53 -20.73
C THR A 353 -117.47 38.17 -19.66
N SER A 354 -116.90 38.61 -18.53
CA SER A 354 -117.62 39.39 -17.51
C SER A 354 -117.25 40.88 -17.59
N THR A 355 -118.28 41.74 -17.60
CA THR A 355 -118.22 43.17 -17.95
C THR A 355 -117.44 44.06 -16.98
N SER A 356 -116.96 43.53 -15.85
CA SER A 356 -116.25 44.27 -14.79
C SER A 356 -114.72 44.27 -14.92
N TRP A 357 -114.10 43.42 -15.76
CA TRP A 357 -112.64 43.25 -15.85
C TRP A 357 -111.89 44.23 -16.80
N ARG A 358 -112.60 45.05 -17.59
CA ARG A 358 -112.01 45.98 -18.57
C ARG A 358 -111.46 47.30 -17.99
N ILE A 359 -111.63 47.59 -16.70
CA ILE A 359 -111.40 48.95 -16.14
C ILE A 359 -110.10 49.08 -15.30
N THR A 360 -109.37 48.00 -14.98
CA THR A 360 -108.26 48.04 -13.99
C THR A 360 -106.86 47.61 -14.50
N ALA A 361 -106.59 47.70 -15.81
CA ALA A 361 -105.36 47.19 -16.44
C ALA A 361 -104.01 47.87 -16.08
N PRO A 362 -103.89 49.19 -15.79
CA PRO A 362 -102.56 49.83 -15.69
C PRO A 362 -101.73 49.53 -14.44
N VAL A 363 -102.29 48.86 -13.41
CA VAL A 363 -101.74 48.92 -12.03
C VAL A 363 -101.07 47.61 -11.57
N ARG A 364 -101.06 46.53 -12.38
CA ARG A 364 -100.82 45.16 -11.87
C ARG A 364 -99.54 44.42 -12.29
N ALA A 365 -98.57 45.05 -12.94
CA ALA A 365 -97.33 44.35 -13.33
C ALA A 365 -96.05 45.00 -12.77
N LEU A 366 -96.12 45.62 -11.59
CA LEU A 366 -94.93 45.80 -10.75
C LEU A 366 -94.77 44.53 -9.88
N VAL A 367 -94.25 43.52 -10.57
CA VAL A 367 -94.05 42.12 -10.19
C VAL A 367 -93.15 41.94 -8.96
N THR A 368 -93.63 41.14 -8.02
CA THR A 368 -92.95 40.40 -6.93
C THR A 368 -91.90 39.40 -7.48
N SER A 369 -90.59 39.57 -7.24
CA SER A 369 -89.75 39.02 -6.13
C SER A 369 -89.52 37.47 -6.14
N VAL A 370 -88.35 36.90 -6.51
CA VAL A 370 -87.12 36.53 -5.70
C VAL A 370 -87.11 35.00 -5.29
N PRO A 371 -86.01 34.27 -4.90
CA PRO A 371 -84.77 33.79 -5.59
C PRO A 371 -84.37 32.27 -5.30
N VAL A 372 -83.11 31.86 -5.63
CA VAL A 372 -82.18 30.84 -5.01
C VAL A 372 -81.69 29.60 -5.83
N SER A 373 -80.35 29.39 -5.75
CA SER A 373 -79.35 28.40 -6.26
C SER A 373 -79.42 26.92 -5.76
N ARG A 374 -78.68 25.85 -6.17
CA ARG A 374 -77.26 25.60 -6.64
C ARG A 374 -77.03 24.10 -7.08
N GLY A 375 -76.05 23.77 -7.96
CA GLY A 375 -75.34 22.44 -8.23
C GLY A 375 -76.08 21.32 -9.05
N ALA A 376 -75.51 20.34 -9.78
CA ALA A 376 -74.15 19.93 -10.25
C ALA A 376 -74.14 18.62 -11.15
N VAL A 377 -73.17 18.49 -12.11
CA VAL A 377 -72.62 17.25 -12.81
C VAL A 377 -73.46 16.58 -13.95
N SER A 378 -73.02 16.09 -15.14
CA SER A 378 -71.96 16.28 -16.15
C SER A 378 -72.20 15.35 -17.36
N ARG A 379 -71.87 15.79 -18.61
CA ARG A 379 -71.35 15.04 -19.80
C ARG A 379 -72.10 13.81 -20.33
N ALA A 380 -72.22 13.51 -21.64
CA ALA A 380 -71.38 13.67 -22.83
C ALA A 380 -72.31 13.60 -24.07
N ARG A 381 -71.97 13.93 -25.32
CA ARG A 381 -70.97 13.27 -26.21
C ARG A 381 -71.17 13.89 -27.61
N ASN A 382 -70.10 14.18 -28.37
CA ASN A 382 -69.85 13.52 -29.65
C ASN A 382 -68.63 14.11 -30.38
N LEU A 383 -67.83 13.16 -30.86
CA LEU A 383 -66.95 13.26 -32.01
C LEU A 383 -67.78 13.46 -33.28
N SER A 384 -67.28 14.24 -34.23
CA SER A 384 -66.96 13.70 -35.56
C SER A 384 -66.51 14.82 -36.49
N THR A 385 -65.22 15.10 -36.52
CA THR A 385 -64.60 15.46 -37.80
C THR A 385 -63.13 15.12 -37.76
N ILE A 386 -62.63 14.69 -38.91
CA ILE A 386 -61.22 14.46 -39.22
C ILE A 386 -60.73 13.05 -38.86
N VAL A 387 -61.56 12.07 -39.21
CA VAL A 387 -61.14 11.13 -40.25
C VAL A 387 -60.89 11.98 -41.50
N ARG A 388 -59.63 12.26 -41.82
CA ARG A 388 -59.07 12.41 -43.17
C ARG A 388 -57.73 13.12 -43.05
N ASN A 389 -56.70 12.38 -42.65
CA ASN A 389 -55.41 12.36 -43.33
C ASN A 389 -54.47 11.36 -42.64
N SER A 390 -54.26 10.25 -43.34
CA SER A 390 -52.97 9.55 -43.50
C SER A 390 -52.30 9.07 -42.21
N VAL A 391 -52.31 7.77 -41.88
CA VAL A 391 -51.86 6.65 -42.74
C VAL A 391 -50.63 7.05 -43.55
N ARG A 392 -49.50 7.18 -42.86
CA ARG A 392 -48.14 6.89 -43.34
C ARG A 392 -47.21 7.08 -42.15
N THR A 393 -46.92 5.99 -41.43
CA THR A 393 -45.57 5.40 -41.51
C THR A 393 -45.45 4.03 -40.85
N ASP A 394 -45.95 3.73 -39.64
CA ASP A 394 -45.42 2.50 -38.96
C ASP A 394 -46.38 1.44 -38.40
N GLY A 395 -47.66 1.46 -38.77
CA GLY A 395 -48.51 0.24 -38.71
C GLY A 395 -48.90 -0.29 -37.30
N TRP A 396 -49.95 -1.11 -37.30
CA TRP A 396 -50.73 -1.51 -36.11
C TRP A 396 -50.23 -2.78 -35.39
N GLY A 397 -49.11 -3.39 -35.83
CA GLY A 397 -48.74 -4.76 -35.45
C GLY A 397 -47.95 -4.94 -34.15
N VAL A 398 -47.27 -3.92 -33.64
CA VAL A 398 -46.34 -4.05 -32.49
C VAL A 398 -46.95 -3.53 -31.18
N THR A 399 -48.04 -2.76 -31.27
CA THR A 399 -48.74 -2.13 -30.13
C THR A 399 -49.55 -3.12 -29.28
N LEU A 400 -49.78 -4.35 -29.76
CA LEU A 400 -50.62 -5.33 -29.05
C LEU A 400 -49.88 -6.34 -28.17
N ARG A 401 -48.53 -6.29 -28.07
CA ARG A 401 -47.76 -7.23 -27.23
C ARG A 401 -47.11 -6.66 -25.97
N LYS A 402 -47.18 -5.35 -25.72
CA LYS A 402 -46.62 -4.74 -24.49
C LYS A 402 -47.66 -4.36 -23.42
N ILE A 403 -48.94 -4.72 -23.63
CA ILE A 403 -50.04 -4.51 -22.66
C ILE A 403 -50.22 -5.71 -21.70
N ALA A 404 -49.42 -6.77 -21.79
CA ALA A 404 -49.47 -7.85 -20.82
C ALA A 404 -48.34 -7.71 -19.77
N ALA A 405 -48.75 -7.58 -18.50
CA ALA A 405 -47.95 -7.65 -17.26
C ALA A 405 -47.38 -6.35 -16.67
N ALA A 406 -48.27 -5.59 -16.03
CA ALA A 406 -48.00 -4.98 -14.70
C ALA A 406 -48.40 -6.04 -13.62
N PRO A 407 -48.00 -5.99 -12.30
CA PRO A 407 -47.90 -4.74 -11.51
C PRO A 407 -47.00 -4.70 -10.22
N LYS A 408 -47.05 -3.52 -9.56
CA LYS A 408 -46.85 -3.17 -8.12
C LYS A 408 -45.42 -3.07 -7.56
N ARG A 409 -44.91 -1.85 -7.33
CA ARG A 409 -45.02 -0.99 -6.10
C ARG A 409 -44.21 -1.48 -4.88
N HIS A 410 -42.99 -0.94 -4.70
CA HIS A 410 -42.48 -0.32 -3.45
C HIS A 410 -41.05 0.22 -3.69
N GLY A 411 -40.73 1.39 -3.14
CA GLY A 411 -39.32 1.78 -2.94
C GLY A 411 -38.92 3.17 -3.46
N LEU A 412 -39.41 4.23 -2.82
CA LEU A 412 -38.80 5.56 -2.86
C LEU A 412 -37.48 5.63 -2.04
N ARG A 413 -36.73 4.51 -2.01
CA ARG A 413 -35.45 4.35 -1.29
C ARG A 413 -34.33 3.82 -2.19
N LYS A 414 -34.56 3.71 -3.50
CA LYS A 414 -33.59 3.15 -4.47
C LYS A 414 -32.99 4.18 -5.45
N LEU A 415 -33.38 5.46 -5.34
CA LEU A 415 -32.85 6.53 -6.21
C LEU A 415 -31.55 7.18 -5.68
N LEU A 416 -31.06 6.75 -4.52
CA LEU A 416 -29.71 7.07 -4.01
C LEU A 416 -28.74 5.88 -4.09
N GLY A 417 -29.14 4.76 -4.71
CA GLY A 417 -28.34 3.52 -4.79
C GLY A 417 -28.06 3.04 -6.21
N ALA A 418 -28.27 3.88 -7.23
CA ALA A 418 -28.16 3.48 -8.65
C ALA A 418 -27.19 4.34 -9.47
N ALA A 419 -26.30 5.08 -8.80
CA ALA A 419 -25.16 5.78 -9.40
C ALA A 419 -23.81 5.16 -8.98
N ALA A 420 -23.82 3.93 -8.47
CA ALA A 420 -22.61 3.14 -8.18
C ALA A 420 -22.60 1.94 -9.14
N GLY A 421 -22.05 2.15 -10.33
CA GLY A 421 -22.01 1.15 -11.39
C GLY A 421 -20.76 1.34 -12.24
N GLY A 422 -19.59 1.05 -11.64
CA GLY A 422 -18.31 1.04 -12.33
C GLY A 422 -17.15 1.02 -11.33
N ARG A 423 -16.44 -0.11 -11.26
CA ARG A 423 -15.37 -0.50 -10.31
C ARG A 423 -15.89 -1.01 -8.96
N ALA A 424 -15.54 -2.26 -8.65
CA ALA A 424 -15.89 -2.94 -7.42
C ALA A 424 -15.21 -2.25 -6.23
N ALA A 425 -15.89 -1.29 -5.62
CA ALA A 425 -15.54 -0.84 -4.27
C ALA A 425 -15.75 -2.03 -3.33
N LEU A 426 -14.70 -2.43 -2.62
CA LEU A 426 -14.81 -3.33 -1.48
C LEU A 426 -15.95 -2.80 -0.60
N SER A 427 -16.94 -3.63 -0.30
CA SER A 427 -17.95 -3.31 0.71
C SER A 427 -17.38 -3.81 2.03
N PRO A 428 -16.70 -2.94 2.82
CA PRO A 428 -16.00 -3.39 4.00
C PRO A 428 -16.99 -4.04 4.96
N THR A 429 -16.60 -5.19 5.51
CA THR A 429 -17.43 -5.97 6.44
C THR A 429 -17.67 -5.19 7.73
N PHE A 430 -16.72 -4.31 8.08
CA PHE A 430 -16.76 -3.42 9.22
C PHE A 430 -16.63 -1.96 8.80
N ARG A 431 -17.47 -1.08 9.35
CA ARG A 431 -17.21 0.37 9.30
C ARG A 431 -16.20 0.72 10.39
N LEU A 432 -15.04 1.21 9.98
CA LEU A 432 -14.04 1.71 10.92
C LEU A 432 -14.52 3.03 11.55
N PRO A 433 -14.26 3.27 12.84
CA PRO A 433 -14.47 4.58 13.46
C PRO A 433 -13.64 5.66 12.76
N SER A 434 -14.08 6.92 12.87
CA SER A 434 -13.29 8.05 12.37
C SER A 434 -11.95 8.14 13.10
N ALA A 435 -10.88 8.41 12.36
CA ALA A 435 -9.57 8.68 12.96
C ALA A 435 -9.59 9.99 13.77
N SER A 436 -8.73 10.07 14.79
CA SER A 436 -8.40 11.36 15.41
C SER A 436 -7.89 12.34 14.36
N PRO A 437 -8.04 13.66 14.51
CA PRO A 437 -7.53 14.61 13.53
C PRO A 437 -6.01 14.43 13.29
N ALA A 438 -5.57 14.38 12.03
CA ALA A 438 -4.18 14.12 11.68
C ALA A 438 -3.21 15.12 12.33
N LEU A 439 -3.58 16.40 12.39
CA LEU A 439 -2.80 17.45 13.04
C LEU A 439 -2.58 17.25 14.55
N GLU A 440 -3.46 16.52 15.22
CA GLU A 440 -3.33 16.28 16.66
C GLU A 440 -2.34 15.15 16.95
N THR A 441 -2.23 14.18 16.03
CA THR A 441 -1.51 12.92 16.26
C THR A 441 -0.22 12.77 15.44
N LEU A 442 -0.17 13.32 14.22
CA LEU A 442 0.93 13.10 13.28
C LEU A 442 1.91 14.28 13.30
N VAL A 443 3.16 14.04 12.90
CA VAL A 443 4.10 15.12 12.62
C VAL A 443 3.71 15.82 11.31
N PRO A 444 4.13 17.09 11.10
CA PRO A 444 3.89 17.78 9.84
C PRO A 444 4.49 17.00 8.66
N ARG A 445 3.63 16.50 7.78
CA ARG A 445 4.00 15.92 6.47
C ARG A 445 3.03 16.45 5.42
N VAL A 446 3.58 17.00 4.34
CA VAL A 446 2.82 17.66 3.27
C VAL A 446 2.65 16.73 2.08
N LEU A 447 1.40 16.51 1.68
CA LEU A 447 1.07 15.83 0.43
C LEU A 447 0.67 16.87 -0.62
N ILE A 448 1.44 17.00 -1.69
CA ILE A 448 1.08 17.83 -2.84
C ILE A 448 0.40 16.94 -3.89
N ILE A 449 -0.90 17.13 -4.06
CA ILE A 449 -1.71 16.52 -5.12
C ILE A 449 -1.80 17.55 -6.25
N ALA A 450 -1.13 17.29 -7.37
CA ALA A 450 -0.88 18.32 -8.38
C ALA A 450 -1.30 17.93 -9.79
N GLU A 451 -1.63 18.94 -10.60
CA GLU A 451 -1.61 18.86 -12.07
C GLU A 451 -0.16 18.76 -12.56
N THR A 452 0.24 17.57 -13.00
CA THR A 452 1.63 17.25 -13.39
C THR A 452 1.86 17.30 -14.90
N SER A 453 0.81 17.46 -15.72
CA SER A 453 0.93 17.44 -17.19
C SER A 453 1.46 18.75 -17.79
N ILE A 454 1.57 19.81 -17.00
CA ILE A 454 2.03 21.15 -17.45
C ILE A 454 3.47 21.39 -16.96
N PRO A 455 4.51 21.25 -17.81
CA PRO A 455 5.90 21.21 -17.35
C PRO A 455 6.37 22.49 -16.63
N GLN A 456 5.93 23.66 -17.09
CA GLN A 456 6.30 24.95 -16.49
C GLN A 456 5.72 25.08 -15.07
N CYS A 457 4.45 24.71 -14.91
CA CYS A 457 3.76 24.68 -13.63
C CYS A 457 4.36 23.65 -12.67
N LEU A 458 4.68 22.45 -13.18
CA LEU A 458 5.37 21.40 -12.42
C LEU A 458 6.69 21.93 -11.84
N LYS A 459 7.50 22.62 -12.66
CA LYS A 459 8.78 23.21 -12.21
C LYS A 459 8.58 24.26 -11.11
N TYR A 460 7.83 25.32 -11.38
CA TYR A 460 7.77 26.50 -10.49
C TYR A 460 6.83 26.33 -9.30
N ARG A 461 5.75 25.55 -9.41
CA ARG A 461 4.74 25.45 -8.36
C ARG A 461 4.81 24.14 -7.59
N VAL A 462 5.26 23.05 -8.19
CA VAL A 462 5.23 21.74 -7.54
C VAL A 462 6.62 21.35 -7.04
N THR A 463 7.57 21.12 -7.93
CA THR A 463 8.91 20.62 -7.58
C THR A 463 9.70 21.63 -6.75
N GLN A 464 9.67 22.91 -7.15
CA GLN A 464 10.34 23.96 -6.38
C GLN A 464 9.78 24.06 -4.95
N LYS A 465 8.46 24.03 -4.79
CA LYS A 465 7.83 24.08 -3.47
C LYS A 465 8.12 22.82 -2.65
N GLN A 466 8.10 21.64 -3.26
CA GLN A 466 8.50 20.41 -2.61
C GLN A 466 9.90 20.55 -2.00
N GLN A 467 10.85 21.13 -2.76
CA GLN A 467 12.20 21.38 -2.26
C GLN A 467 12.20 22.39 -1.12
N MET A 468 11.49 23.51 -1.24
CA MET A 468 11.36 24.50 -0.15
C MET A 468 10.82 23.89 1.14
N ILE A 469 9.78 23.05 1.06
CA ILE A 469 9.19 22.39 2.23
C ILE A 469 10.20 21.43 2.88
N LYS A 470 10.94 20.67 2.05
CA LYS A 470 12.01 19.78 2.52
C LYS A 470 13.16 20.53 3.17
N ASP A 471 13.57 21.67 2.60
CA ASP A 471 14.63 22.52 3.15
C ASP A 471 14.25 23.11 4.52
N LEU A 472 12.95 23.29 4.78
CA LEU A 472 12.43 23.68 6.10
C LEU A 472 12.40 22.50 7.10
N GLY A 473 12.82 21.30 6.70
CA GLY A 473 12.80 20.09 7.53
C GLY A 473 11.44 19.42 7.66
N VAL A 474 10.51 19.69 6.74
CA VAL A 474 9.19 19.05 6.67
C VAL A 474 9.17 18.08 5.50
N ASP A 475 8.69 16.86 5.74
CA ASP A 475 8.60 15.89 4.66
C ASP A 475 7.50 16.27 3.65
N CYS A 476 7.77 16.02 2.37
CA CYS A 476 6.89 16.43 1.29
C CYS A 476 6.85 15.41 0.14
N THR A 477 5.67 14.82 -0.04
CA THR A 477 5.36 13.87 -1.12
C THR A 477 4.57 14.56 -2.21
N VAL A 478 4.83 14.23 -3.49
CA VAL A 478 4.09 14.75 -4.65
C VAL A 478 3.43 13.58 -5.37
N VAL A 479 2.16 13.73 -5.72
CA VAL A 479 1.40 12.76 -6.51
C VAL A 479 0.52 13.49 -7.55
N SER A 480 0.31 12.85 -8.70
CA SER A 480 -0.62 13.38 -9.69
C SER A 480 -2.06 13.22 -9.22
N TRP A 481 -2.89 14.24 -9.38
CA TRP A 481 -4.32 14.14 -9.05
C TRP A 481 -5.06 13.10 -9.92
N ALA A 482 -4.51 12.73 -11.07
CA ALA A 482 -5.05 11.69 -11.93
C ALA A 482 -4.88 10.27 -11.34
N ASP A 483 -3.92 10.06 -10.43
CA ASP A 483 -3.74 8.79 -9.72
C ASP A 483 -4.55 8.79 -8.42
N ILE A 484 -5.86 8.51 -8.57
CA ILE A 484 -6.82 8.50 -7.47
C ILE A 484 -6.41 7.50 -6.37
N GLN A 485 -5.83 6.36 -6.74
CA GLN A 485 -5.46 5.33 -5.77
C GLN A 485 -4.25 5.77 -4.96
N ALA A 486 -3.19 6.27 -5.62
CA ALA A 486 -2.02 6.78 -4.91
C ALA A 486 -2.38 7.98 -4.01
N CYS A 487 -3.29 8.86 -4.45
CA CYS A 487 -3.82 9.93 -3.59
C CYS A 487 -4.44 9.35 -2.31
N ARG A 488 -5.34 8.36 -2.43
CA ARG A 488 -6.01 7.71 -1.28
C ARG A 488 -5.05 6.96 -0.36
N ASP A 489 -3.98 6.39 -0.90
CA ASP A 489 -3.04 5.58 -0.13
C ASP A 489 -2.08 6.44 0.71
N LEU A 490 -1.85 7.69 0.29
CA LEU A 490 -0.96 8.62 0.99
C LEU A 490 -1.66 9.46 2.07
N LEU A 491 -2.98 9.69 1.97
CA LEU A 491 -3.72 10.48 2.98
C LEU A 491 -3.47 10.04 4.44
N PRO A 492 -3.47 8.73 4.79
CA PRO A 492 -3.35 8.30 6.19
C PRO A 492 -2.01 8.62 6.86
N SER A 493 -0.95 8.84 6.08
CA SER A 493 0.40 9.15 6.59
C SER A 493 0.76 10.64 6.54
N HIS A 494 -0.16 11.52 6.10
CA HIS A 494 0.06 12.95 5.97
C HIS A 494 -0.87 13.76 6.86
N SER A 495 -0.46 14.99 7.21
CA SER A 495 -1.24 15.89 8.06
C SER A 495 -1.71 17.15 7.33
N ILE A 496 -1.11 17.47 6.18
CA ILE A 496 -1.39 18.64 5.35
C ILE A 496 -1.47 18.20 3.89
N ALA A 497 -2.45 18.69 3.14
CA ALA A 497 -2.62 18.40 1.72
C ALA A 497 -2.75 19.69 0.89
N PHE A 498 -1.90 19.84 -0.13
CA PHE A 498 -1.93 20.93 -1.10
C PHE A 498 -2.47 20.41 -2.44
N PHE A 499 -3.55 21.00 -2.92
CA PHE A 499 -4.20 20.66 -4.19
C PHE A 499 -3.83 21.71 -5.24
N TYR A 500 -2.76 21.48 -5.99
CA TYR A 500 -2.28 22.42 -7.01
C TYR A 500 -3.00 22.23 -8.34
N ARG A 501 -3.76 23.26 -8.76
CA ARG A 501 -4.54 23.31 -10.01
C ARG A 501 -5.43 22.06 -10.20
N VAL A 502 -5.96 21.52 -9.11
CA VAL A 502 -6.84 20.35 -9.14
C VAL A 502 -8.27 20.80 -9.44
N PRO A 503 -8.93 20.27 -10.49
CA PRO A 503 -10.32 20.56 -10.80
C PRO A 503 -11.28 19.74 -9.91
N GLY A 504 -12.43 20.32 -9.58
CA GLY A 504 -13.48 19.70 -8.77
C GLY A 504 -14.34 18.68 -9.51
N PHE A 505 -13.72 17.68 -10.14
CA PHE A 505 -14.44 16.47 -10.58
C PHE A 505 -14.91 15.66 -9.35
N PRO A 506 -15.88 14.72 -9.51
CA PRO A 506 -16.37 13.92 -8.40
C PRO A 506 -15.26 13.23 -7.59
N GLU A 507 -14.29 12.61 -8.26
CA GLU A 507 -13.23 11.84 -7.60
C GLU A 507 -12.25 12.73 -6.82
N PRO A 508 -11.67 13.83 -7.37
CA PRO A 508 -10.88 14.78 -6.58
C PRO A 508 -11.64 15.42 -5.41
N LEU A 509 -12.95 15.70 -5.57
CA LEU A 509 -13.77 16.21 -4.46
C LEU A 509 -13.93 15.16 -3.35
N GLU A 510 -14.05 13.87 -3.70
CA GLU A 510 -14.00 12.78 -2.73
C GLU A 510 -12.66 12.71 -2.00
N ILE A 511 -11.54 12.92 -2.70
CA ILE A 511 -10.20 12.97 -2.07
C ILE A 511 -10.09 14.13 -1.08
N ILE A 512 -10.56 15.33 -1.45
CA ILE A 512 -10.58 16.49 -0.54
C ILE A 512 -11.46 16.17 0.68
N ALA A 513 -12.65 15.59 0.47
CA ALA A 513 -13.54 15.21 1.55
C ALA A 513 -12.93 14.13 2.47
N GLU A 514 -12.23 13.13 1.91
CA GLU A 514 -11.52 12.09 2.67
C GLU A 514 -10.36 12.68 3.49
N ALA A 515 -9.58 13.59 2.91
CA ALA A 515 -8.51 14.31 3.60
C ALA A 515 -9.07 15.06 4.83
N LYS A 516 -10.19 15.76 4.66
CA LYS A 516 -10.86 16.50 5.75
C LYS A 516 -11.47 15.56 6.79
N ALA A 517 -12.05 14.44 6.36
CA ALA A 517 -12.59 13.43 7.27
C ALA A 517 -11.50 12.78 8.15
N GLN A 518 -10.26 12.73 7.66
CA GLN A 518 -9.08 12.30 8.43
C GLN A 518 -8.42 13.46 9.22
N GLY A 519 -8.96 14.67 9.13
CA GLY A 519 -8.47 15.86 9.84
C GLY A 519 -7.14 16.41 9.31
N LEU A 520 -6.86 16.25 8.01
CA LEU A 520 -5.79 16.97 7.34
C LEU A 520 -6.23 18.42 7.08
N VAL A 521 -5.26 19.35 7.11
CA VAL A 521 -5.49 20.72 6.61
C VAL A 521 -5.36 20.73 5.10
N THR A 522 -6.37 21.27 4.43
CA THR A 522 -6.41 21.30 2.96
C THR A 522 -6.20 22.70 2.41
N PHE A 523 -5.28 22.83 1.46
CA PHE A 523 -5.01 24.07 0.73
C PHE A 523 -5.27 23.85 -0.76
N TRP A 524 -5.99 24.76 -1.40
CA TRP A 524 -6.05 24.79 -2.87
C TRP A 524 -5.08 25.82 -3.42
N GLU A 525 -4.28 25.46 -4.41
CA GLU A 525 -3.26 26.34 -4.95
C GLU A 525 -3.41 26.55 -6.46
N VAL A 526 -3.18 27.78 -6.92
CA VAL A 526 -3.10 28.08 -8.35
C VAL A 526 -2.20 29.29 -8.65
N ASP A 527 -1.79 29.39 -9.90
CA ASP A 527 -0.91 30.44 -10.45
C ASP A 527 -1.56 31.30 -11.54
N ASP A 528 -2.80 30.99 -11.95
CA ASP A 528 -3.60 31.76 -12.92
C ASP A 528 -5.04 31.92 -12.41
N LEU A 529 -5.72 32.98 -12.86
CA LEU A 529 -7.12 33.25 -12.54
C LEU A 529 -8.09 32.31 -13.29
N ILE A 530 -8.12 31.02 -12.95
CA ILE A 530 -8.92 30.00 -13.66
C ILE A 530 -10.19 29.55 -12.91
N PHE A 531 -10.56 30.23 -11.83
CA PHE A 531 -11.68 29.87 -10.95
C PHE A 531 -12.81 30.92 -10.90
N ASP A 532 -12.65 32.05 -11.60
CA ASP A 532 -13.67 33.11 -11.68
C ASP A 532 -14.06 33.34 -13.14
N ALA A 533 -15.26 32.90 -13.52
CA ALA A 533 -15.69 32.94 -14.91
C ALA A 533 -15.94 34.38 -15.41
N GLU A 534 -16.46 35.25 -14.53
CA GLU A 534 -16.76 36.64 -14.89
C GLU A 534 -15.47 37.40 -15.18
N LYS A 535 -14.48 37.28 -14.28
CA LYS A 535 -13.17 37.91 -14.45
C LYS A 535 -12.36 37.26 -15.58
N TYR A 536 -12.46 35.94 -15.78
CA TYR A 536 -11.70 35.25 -16.83
C TYR A 536 -12.22 35.53 -18.25
N ILE A 537 -13.51 35.77 -18.45
CA ILE A 537 -14.07 36.13 -19.78
C ILE A 537 -13.49 37.44 -20.32
N LEU A 538 -13.07 38.34 -19.43
CA LEU A 538 -12.45 39.62 -19.76
C LEU A 538 -11.01 39.48 -20.29
N ASN A 539 -10.43 38.28 -20.24
CA ASN A 539 -9.11 38.00 -20.78
C ASN A 539 -9.11 38.15 -22.31
N SER A 540 -8.36 39.13 -22.80
CA SER A 540 -8.16 39.40 -24.23
C SER A 540 -7.60 38.18 -24.97
N ASN A 541 -6.86 37.29 -24.31
CA ASN A 541 -6.34 36.07 -24.93
C ASN A 541 -7.44 35.06 -25.31
N LEU A 542 -8.68 35.25 -24.86
CA LEU A 542 -9.85 34.47 -25.27
C LEU A 542 -10.51 34.99 -26.56
N THR A 543 -10.13 36.15 -27.10
CA THR A 543 -10.74 36.66 -28.34
C THR A 543 -10.25 35.90 -29.58
N ASP A 544 -9.03 35.36 -29.53
CA ASP A 544 -8.39 34.72 -30.68
C ASP A 544 -8.57 33.18 -30.69
N LEU A 545 -9.28 32.63 -29.69
CA LEU A 545 -9.62 31.20 -29.62
C LEU A 545 -10.90 30.88 -30.40
N SER A 546 -10.98 29.68 -30.98
CA SER A 546 -12.22 29.20 -31.60
C SER A 546 -13.35 29.08 -30.57
N LEU A 547 -14.60 29.21 -31.02
CA LEU A 547 -15.78 29.17 -30.14
C LEU A 547 -15.85 27.89 -29.29
N ASP A 548 -15.44 26.75 -29.85
CA ASP A 548 -15.44 25.46 -29.15
C ASP A 548 -14.35 25.38 -28.07
N VAL A 549 -13.16 25.92 -28.35
CA VAL A 549 -12.06 25.98 -27.37
C VAL A 549 -12.41 26.96 -26.26
N LYS A 550 -12.96 28.12 -26.59
CA LYS A 550 -13.42 29.12 -25.61
C LYS A 550 -14.49 28.55 -24.68
N LYS A 551 -15.48 27.82 -25.22
CA LYS A 551 -16.49 27.11 -24.41
C LYS A 551 -15.86 26.05 -23.50
N GLY A 552 -14.91 25.26 -24.01
CA GLY A 552 -14.23 24.22 -23.23
C GLY A 552 -13.41 24.78 -22.06
N VAL A 553 -12.67 25.87 -22.27
CA VAL A 553 -11.90 26.53 -21.20
C VAL A 553 -12.86 27.11 -20.14
N LEU A 554 -13.92 27.79 -20.56
CA LEU A 554 -14.90 28.38 -19.64
C LEU A 554 -15.70 27.33 -18.86
N SER A 555 -15.94 26.15 -19.43
CA SER A 555 -16.61 25.05 -18.72
C SER A 555 -15.78 24.46 -17.57
N GLY A 556 -14.45 24.64 -17.57
CA GLY A 556 -13.58 24.17 -16.49
C GLY A 556 -13.58 25.09 -15.27
N VAL A 557 -13.88 26.38 -15.45
CA VAL A 557 -13.79 27.40 -14.39
C VAL A 557 -14.64 27.08 -13.15
N PRO A 558 -15.92 26.64 -13.28
CA PRO A 558 -16.72 26.23 -12.13
C PRO A 558 -16.13 25.04 -11.36
N LEU A 559 -15.41 24.13 -12.03
CA LEU A 559 -14.79 22.97 -11.39
C LEU A 559 -13.61 23.39 -10.52
N TYR A 560 -12.75 24.29 -11.01
CA TYR A 560 -11.66 24.83 -10.19
C TYR A 560 -12.19 25.59 -8.98
N ARG A 561 -13.26 26.37 -9.16
CA ARG A 561 -13.93 27.05 -8.04
C ARG A 561 -14.49 26.06 -7.02
N ALA A 562 -15.10 24.96 -7.47
CA ALA A 562 -15.64 23.94 -6.58
C ALA A 562 -14.56 23.26 -5.73
N ALA A 563 -13.42 22.88 -6.33
CA ALA A 563 -12.29 22.31 -5.59
C ALA A 563 -11.68 23.32 -4.60
N MET A 564 -11.51 24.58 -5.03
CA MET A 564 -11.01 25.65 -4.18
C MET A 564 -11.88 25.85 -2.93
N LEU A 565 -13.20 25.93 -3.11
CA LEU A 565 -14.15 26.14 -2.00
C LEU A 565 -14.35 24.88 -1.13
N ALA A 566 -13.94 23.70 -1.60
CA ALA A 566 -13.96 22.47 -0.81
C ALA A 566 -12.77 22.41 0.19
N CYS A 567 -11.65 23.07 -0.14
CA CYS A 567 -10.48 23.18 0.73
C CYS A 567 -10.70 24.19 1.87
N ASP A 568 -9.83 24.15 2.89
CA ASP A 568 -9.93 25.03 4.05
C ASP A 568 -9.36 26.42 3.76
N TYR A 569 -8.26 26.47 3.01
CA TYR A 569 -7.51 27.68 2.66
C TYR A 569 -7.07 27.65 1.20
N ALA A 570 -6.53 28.77 0.71
CA ALA A 570 -5.92 28.82 -0.63
C ALA A 570 -4.51 29.42 -0.63
N ILE A 571 -3.73 29.10 -1.65
CA ILE A 571 -2.39 29.64 -1.91
C ILE A 571 -2.37 30.20 -3.33
N ALA A 572 -2.00 31.47 -3.46
CA ALA A 572 -1.87 32.20 -4.71
C ALA A 572 -0.40 32.51 -5.04
N SER A 573 -0.10 32.72 -6.32
CA SER A 573 1.22 33.18 -6.79
C SER A 573 1.44 34.68 -6.66
N THR A 574 0.38 35.48 -6.50
CA THR A 574 0.42 36.95 -6.42
C THR A 574 -0.65 37.48 -5.45
N THR A 575 -0.49 38.72 -5.00
CA THR A 575 -1.47 39.42 -4.16
C THR A 575 -2.81 39.61 -4.89
N GLY A 576 -2.80 40.03 -6.15
CA GLY A 576 -4.03 40.19 -6.94
C GLY A 576 -4.81 38.88 -7.12
N LEU A 577 -4.10 37.75 -7.26
CA LEU A 577 -4.74 36.44 -7.32
C LEU A 577 -5.30 36.00 -5.96
N ALA A 578 -4.61 36.31 -4.85
CA ALA A 578 -5.11 36.06 -3.50
C ALA A 578 -6.39 36.86 -3.20
N GLU A 579 -6.42 38.14 -3.57
CA GLU A 579 -7.62 38.99 -3.47
C GLU A 579 -8.78 38.42 -4.27
N ALA A 580 -8.52 37.96 -5.51
CA ALA A 580 -9.54 37.31 -6.31
C ALA A 580 -10.07 35.99 -5.69
N MET A 581 -9.22 35.22 -5.00
CA MET A 581 -9.65 34.02 -4.26
C MET A 581 -10.56 34.37 -3.08
N LEU A 582 -10.23 35.43 -2.34
CA LEU A 582 -11.05 35.92 -1.22
C LEU A 582 -12.42 36.39 -1.72
N ASP A 583 -12.46 37.18 -2.79
CA ASP A 583 -13.71 37.60 -3.46
C ASP A 583 -14.55 36.41 -3.92
N ALA A 584 -13.91 35.35 -4.40
CA ALA A 584 -14.58 34.15 -4.88
C ALA A 584 -15.16 33.27 -3.75
N GLY A 585 -14.80 33.53 -2.48
CA GLY A 585 -15.39 32.93 -1.28
C GLY A 585 -14.43 32.12 -0.40
N VAL A 586 -13.12 32.15 -0.66
CA VAL A 586 -12.13 31.49 0.22
C VAL A 586 -12.01 32.26 1.54
N LYS A 587 -11.88 31.54 2.66
CA LYS A 587 -11.78 32.16 4.00
C LYS A 587 -10.47 32.90 4.23
N GLN A 588 -9.37 32.33 3.74
CA GLN A 588 -8.02 32.89 3.86
C GLN A 588 -7.18 32.42 2.68
N ALA A 589 -6.46 33.36 2.06
CA ALA A 589 -5.53 33.11 0.97
C ALA A 589 -4.12 33.56 1.37
N PHE A 590 -3.13 32.72 1.11
CA PHE A 590 -1.71 33.01 1.32
C PHE A 590 -1.05 33.32 -0.01
N VAL A 591 -0.01 34.17 -0.01
CA VAL A 591 0.79 34.44 -1.21
C VAL A 591 2.11 33.72 -1.08
N VAL A 592 2.40 32.85 -2.06
CA VAL A 592 3.72 32.24 -2.26
C VAL A 592 4.13 32.56 -3.69
N GLU A 593 5.02 33.54 -3.83
CA GLU A 593 5.56 33.98 -5.11
C GLU A 593 6.42 32.89 -5.76
N ASN A 594 6.66 33.03 -7.06
CA ASN A 594 7.64 32.17 -7.74
C ASN A 594 9.04 32.55 -7.28
N ALA A 595 9.87 31.56 -6.97
CA ALA A 595 11.27 31.79 -6.65
C ALA A 595 12.16 31.46 -7.85
N LEU A 596 13.44 31.82 -7.73
CA LEU A 596 14.51 31.20 -8.50
C LEU A 596 14.64 29.73 -8.09
N ASP A 597 15.15 28.88 -8.98
CA ASP A 597 15.47 27.48 -8.69
C ASP A 597 16.95 27.17 -8.92
N GLY A 598 17.43 26.06 -8.35
CA GLY A 598 18.84 25.68 -8.43
C GLY A 598 19.34 25.39 -9.84
N GLU A 599 18.49 24.98 -10.79
CA GLU A 599 18.88 24.84 -12.20
C GLU A 599 19.05 26.22 -12.85
N THR A 600 18.06 27.09 -12.69
CA THR A 600 18.06 28.46 -13.21
C THR A 600 19.28 29.24 -12.72
N MET A 601 19.60 29.18 -11.42
CA MET A 601 20.79 29.84 -10.86
C MET A 601 22.10 29.28 -11.44
N ARG A 602 22.20 27.96 -11.64
CA ARG A 602 23.40 27.34 -12.24
C ARG A 602 23.60 27.76 -13.70
N ILE A 603 22.51 27.81 -14.49
CA ILE A 603 22.56 28.28 -15.88
C ILE A 603 22.97 29.75 -15.91
N ALA A 604 22.35 30.57 -15.06
CA ALA A 604 22.62 31.98 -14.98
C ALA A 604 24.07 32.29 -14.55
N SER A 605 24.64 31.54 -13.61
CA SER A 605 26.07 31.68 -13.23
C SER A 605 26.99 31.50 -14.43
N ARG A 606 26.80 30.43 -15.22
CA ARG A 606 27.62 30.13 -16.40
C ARG A 606 27.49 31.19 -17.49
N ILE A 607 26.28 31.74 -17.64
CA ILE A 607 26.03 32.86 -18.55
C ILE A 607 26.77 34.10 -18.06
N ASN A 608 26.65 34.44 -16.79
CA ASN A 608 27.25 35.62 -16.19
C ASN A 608 28.79 35.61 -16.21
N GLU A 609 29.42 34.43 -16.20
CA GLU A 609 30.88 34.25 -16.37
C GLU A 609 31.37 34.64 -17.78
N ARG A 610 30.52 34.48 -18.79
CA ARG A 610 30.87 34.71 -20.20
C ARG A 610 30.13 35.93 -20.74
N ARG A 611 30.63 37.12 -20.39
CA ARG A 611 30.09 38.37 -20.95
C ARG A 611 30.32 38.44 -22.46
N ARG A 612 29.23 38.71 -23.19
CA ARG A 612 29.26 39.00 -24.62
C ARG A 612 30.09 40.27 -24.89
N ALA A 613 30.98 40.22 -25.86
CA ALA A 613 31.67 41.40 -26.35
C ALA A 613 30.67 42.34 -27.06
N SER A 614 30.72 43.63 -26.78
CA SER A 614 29.83 44.60 -27.43
C SER A 614 30.13 44.68 -28.93
N ASP A 615 29.09 44.54 -29.76
CA ASP A 615 29.14 44.73 -31.22
C ASP A 615 28.59 46.10 -31.63
N GLY A 616 28.39 47.02 -30.67
CA GLY A 616 27.82 48.34 -30.89
C GLY A 616 26.31 48.36 -31.15
N ILE A 617 25.62 47.21 -31.10
CA ILE A 617 24.17 47.11 -31.30
C ILE A 617 23.49 46.81 -29.96
N VAL A 618 22.50 47.63 -29.59
CA VAL A 618 21.68 47.42 -28.38
C VAL A 618 20.43 46.61 -28.75
N ARG A 619 20.23 45.47 -28.10
CA ARG A 619 19.11 44.55 -28.35
C ARG A 619 18.05 44.61 -27.27
N ILE A 620 16.80 44.90 -27.66
CA ILE A 620 15.61 44.79 -26.82
C ILE A 620 15.04 43.39 -26.99
N GLY A 621 15.09 42.56 -25.96
CA GLY A 621 14.65 41.17 -25.96
C GLY A 621 13.22 40.99 -25.43
N TYR A 622 12.39 40.26 -26.17
CA TYR A 622 11.05 39.85 -25.73
C TYR A 622 10.85 38.34 -25.90
N GLY A 623 10.71 37.63 -24.76
CA GLY A 623 10.28 36.24 -24.71
C GLY A 623 8.76 36.14 -24.84
N SER A 624 8.27 35.98 -26.07
CA SER A 624 6.82 35.93 -26.33
C SER A 624 6.21 34.59 -25.93
N GLY A 625 6.96 33.48 -26.04
CA GLY A 625 6.40 32.15 -25.81
C GLY A 625 5.43 31.74 -26.91
N THR A 626 4.12 31.65 -26.59
CA THR A 626 3.02 31.21 -27.47
C THR A 626 2.33 32.38 -28.19
N LYS A 627 1.47 32.08 -29.19
CA LYS A 627 0.71 33.09 -29.99
C LYS A 627 -0.24 34.00 -29.20
N THR A 628 -0.49 33.73 -27.93
CA THR A 628 -1.50 34.41 -27.12
C THR A 628 -0.98 35.71 -26.46
N HIS A 629 0.17 36.25 -26.87
CA HIS A 629 0.76 37.45 -26.24
C HIS A 629 0.80 38.68 -27.16
N ASP A 630 0.09 38.65 -28.28
CA ASP A 630 0.01 39.78 -29.22
C ASP A 630 -0.62 41.02 -28.56
N ALA A 631 -1.59 40.83 -27.65
CA ALA A 631 -2.26 41.92 -26.93
C ALA A 631 -1.35 42.58 -25.89
N ASP A 632 -0.66 41.76 -25.10
CA ASP A 632 0.34 42.24 -24.14
C ASP A 632 1.45 43.05 -24.82
N PHE A 633 2.01 42.57 -25.94
CA PHE A 633 3.08 43.27 -26.65
C PHE A 633 2.63 44.64 -27.20
N ARG A 634 1.36 44.79 -27.58
CA ARG A 634 0.82 46.04 -28.16
C ARG A 634 0.97 47.23 -27.21
N VAL A 635 1.01 47.01 -25.90
CA VAL A 635 1.21 48.06 -24.87
C VAL A 635 2.52 48.82 -25.09
N ALA A 636 3.60 48.12 -25.44
CA ALA A 636 4.92 48.73 -25.68
C ALA A 636 5.21 48.97 -27.18
N ALA A 637 4.38 48.45 -28.08
CA ALA A 637 4.69 48.39 -29.51
C ALA A 637 4.89 49.77 -30.16
N ALA A 638 4.08 50.78 -29.80
CA ALA A 638 4.23 52.13 -30.34
C ALA A 638 5.57 52.75 -29.93
N ALA A 639 5.95 52.62 -28.66
CA ALA A 639 7.20 53.12 -28.10
C ALA A 639 8.43 52.47 -28.75
N ILE A 640 8.44 51.13 -28.84
CA ILE A 640 9.54 50.37 -29.45
C ILE A 640 9.71 50.79 -30.91
N LYS A 641 8.62 50.99 -31.67
CA LYS A 641 8.70 51.45 -33.05
C LYS A 641 9.33 52.85 -33.16
N ARG A 642 8.95 53.79 -32.27
CA ARG A 642 9.54 55.14 -32.21
C ARG A 642 11.06 55.06 -31.96
N VAL A 643 11.48 54.24 -30.99
CA VAL A 643 12.89 53.99 -30.69
C VAL A 643 13.64 53.40 -31.89
N LEU A 644 13.12 52.35 -32.52
CA LEU A 644 13.77 51.70 -33.66
C LEU A 644 13.95 52.66 -34.84
N ARG A 645 12.94 53.49 -35.15
CA ARG A 645 13.04 54.51 -36.21
C ARG A 645 14.08 55.58 -35.90
N ALA A 646 14.19 56.00 -34.64
CA ALA A 646 15.15 57.01 -34.22
C ALA A 646 16.59 56.47 -34.13
N ARG A 647 16.77 55.16 -33.95
CA ARG A 647 18.04 54.53 -33.60
C ARG A 647 18.41 53.34 -34.49
N PRO A 648 19.25 53.55 -35.53
CA PRO A 648 19.67 52.47 -36.44
C PRO A 648 20.59 51.44 -35.78
N ASP A 649 21.12 51.76 -34.59
CA ASP A 649 21.97 50.91 -33.74
C ASP A 649 21.16 50.04 -32.75
N VAL A 650 19.82 50.08 -32.80
CA VAL A 650 18.95 49.29 -31.91
C VAL A 650 18.23 48.19 -32.69
N ARG A 651 18.05 47.02 -32.07
CA ARG A 651 17.31 45.87 -32.61
C ARG A 651 16.25 45.39 -31.62
N LEU A 652 15.16 44.85 -32.14
CA LEU A 652 14.15 44.11 -31.37
C LEU A 652 14.34 42.62 -31.62
N THR A 653 14.67 41.84 -30.58
CA THR A 653 14.87 40.40 -30.64
C THR A 653 13.67 39.69 -30.02
N VAL A 654 12.87 39.03 -30.87
CA VAL A 654 11.69 38.25 -30.44
C VAL A 654 12.07 36.78 -30.34
N ILE A 655 11.90 36.20 -29.15
CA ILE A 655 12.15 34.77 -28.89
C ILE A 655 10.79 34.06 -28.78
N GLY A 656 10.47 33.21 -29.76
CA GLY A 656 9.19 32.50 -29.84
C GLY A 656 8.21 33.11 -30.86
N GLU A 657 6.91 32.82 -30.67
CA GLU A 657 5.86 33.23 -31.61
C GLU A 657 5.25 34.60 -31.23
N LEU A 658 5.20 35.55 -32.17
CA LEU A 658 4.56 36.86 -31.99
C LEU A 658 4.16 37.44 -33.35
N ASN A 659 2.91 37.92 -33.46
CA ASN A 659 2.50 38.73 -34.60
C ASN A 659 2.76 40.20 -34.30
N LEU A 660 3.65 40.80 -35.07
CA LEU A 660 3.93 42.23 -34.93
C LEU A 660 2.84 43.03 -35.66
N PRO A 661 2.47 44.22 -35.15
CA PRO A 661 1.58 45.13 -35.87
C PRO A 661 2.04 45.37 -37.31
N ALA A 662 1.10 45.51 -38.26
CA ALA A 662 1.41 45.57 -39.70
C ALA A 662 2.39 46.71 -40.06
N ASP A 663 2.35 47.80 -39.29
CA ASP A 663 3.18 48.97 -39.46
C ASP A 663 4.64 48.78 -38.98
N TYR A 664 4.98 47.62 -38.40
CA TYR A 664 6.37 47.19 -38.16
C TYR A 664 7.11 46.80 -39.44
N ALA A 665 6.41 46.68 -40.58
CA ALA A 665 7.05 46.46 -41.88
C ALA A 665 8.14 47.50 -42.19
N GLU A 666 7.98 48.72 -41.69
CA GLU A 666 8.93 49.83 -41.87
C GLU A 666 10.26 49.65 -41.14
N VAL A 667 10.26 48.93 -40.01
CA VAL A 667 11.45 48.67 -39.18
C VAL A 667 11.87 47.20 -39.24
N ARG A 668 11.38 46.45 -40.24
CA ARG A 668 11.59 44.99 -40.37
C ARG A 668 13.06 44.60 -40.36
N THR A 669 13.95 45.41 -40.92
CA THR A 669 15.40 45.17 -40.95
C THR A 669 16.05 45.23 -39.56
N GLN A 670 15.35 45.79 -38.57
CA GLN A 670 15.80 45.87 -37.18
C GLN A 670 15.15 44.82 -36.25
N VAL A 671 14.31 43.94 -36.80
CA VAL A 671 13.62 42.90 -36.03
C VAL A 671 14.33 41.55 -36.24
N GLU A 672 14.86 41.00 -35.17
CA GLU A 672 15.43 39.66 -35.10
C GLU A 672 14.38 38.69 -34.56
N ARG A 673 14.20 37.54 -35.22
CA ARG A 673 13.26 36.50 -34.77
C ARG A 673 14.02 35.21 -34.51
N LEU A 674 13.93 34.74 -33.27
CA LEU A 674 14.50 33.48 -32.82
C LEU A 674 13.36 32.47 -32.58
N PRO A 675 13.56 31.19 -32.92
CA PRO A 675 12.51 30.18 -32.77
C PRO A 675 12.19 29.90 -31.30
N LEU A 676 11.10 29.20 -31.03
CA LEU A 676 10.86 28.63 -29.70
C LEU A 676 12.04 27.71 -29.31
N SER A 677 12.43 27.71 -28.04
CA SER A 677 13.55 26.89 -27.55
C SER A 677 13.28 26.31 -26.17
N ASP A 678 14.06 25.29 -25.81
CA ASP A 678 14.10 24.79 -24.44
C ASP A 678 14.55 25.88 -23.44
N TYR A 679 14.32 25.61 -22.15
CA TYR A 679 14.56 26.58 -21.09
C TYR A 679 16.02 27.07 -21.00
N PRO A 680 17.05 26.19 -21.03
CA PRO A 680 18.43 26.64 -21.00
C PRO A 680 18.84 27.47 -22.22
N THR A 681 18.34 27.12 -23.42
CA THR A 681 18.61 27.87 -24.64
C THR A 681 17.87 29.21 -24.63
N TYR A 682 16.67 29.26 -24.08
CA TYR A 682 15.93 30.50 -23.89
C TYR A 682 16.71 31.49 -23.03
N LEU A 683 17.22 31.07 -21.86
CA LEU A 683 18.04 31.94 -21.00
C LEU A 683 19.32 32.41 -21.70
N LYS A 684 19.99 31.56 -22.49
CA LYS A 684 21.17 31.95 -23.28
C LYS A 684 20.84 33.01 -24.32
N ARG A 685 19.74 32.84 -25.07
CA ARG A 685 19.28 33.80 -26.07
C ARG A 685 18.84 35.11 -25.44
N LEU A 686 18.18 35.04 -24.28
CA LEU A 686 17.83 36.23 -23.52
C LEU A 686 19.08 36.99 -23.08
N ALA A 687 20.15 36.28 -22.69
CA ALA A 687 21.44 36.87 -22.33
C ALA A 687 22.22 37.48 -23.51
N GLU A 688 21.83 37.20 -24.76
CA GLU A 688 22.39 37.87 -25.94
C GLU A 688 21.80 39.26 -26.15
N CYS A 689 20.70 39.59 -25.46
CA CYS A 689 20.05 40.89 -25.46
C CYS A 689 20.68 41.85 -24.43
N ASP A 690 20.36 43.15 -24.53
CA ASP A 690 20.85 44.21 -23.64
C ASP A 690 19.78 44.75 -22.69
N ILE A 691 18.50 44.66 -23.10
CA ILE A 691 17.33 45.10 -22.32
C ILE A 691 16.26 44.03 -22.48
N SER A 692 15.62 43.60 -21.39
CA SER A 692 14.43 42.75 -21.42
C SER A 692 13.16 43.60 -21.32
N ILE A 693 12.07 43.15 -21.95
CA ILE A 693 10.75 43.77 -21.75
C ILE A 693 9.71 42.74 -21.32
N ALA A 694 8.79 43.17 -20.46
CA ALA A 694 7.60 42.41 -20.08
C ALA A 694 6.36 43.32 -20.08
N PRO A 695 5.87 43.69 -21.27
CA PRO A 695 4.60 44.41 -21.39
C PRO A 695 3.44 43.47 -21.06
N LEU A 696 2.43 44.01 -20.39
CA LEU A 696 1.15 43.38 -20.03
C LEU A 696 0.05 44.44 -20.11
N GLU A 697 -1.13 44.05 -20.62
CA GLU A 697 -2.34 44.90 -20.57
C GLU A 697 -2.80 45.12 -19.13
N ASP A 698 -3.33 46.31 -18.83
CA ASP A 698 -3.95 46.62 -17.54
C ASP A 698 -5.28 45.87 -17.41
N SER A 699 -5.25 44.73 -16.73
CA SER A 699 -6.41 43.86 -16.50
C SER A 699 -6.23 43.00 -15.26
N ILE A 700 -7.35 42.61 -14.65
CA ILE A 700 -7.36 41.70 -13.48
C ILE A 700 -6.66 40.37 -13.81
N PHE A 701 -6.78 39.88 -15.04
CA PHE A 701 -6.09 38.66 -15.48
C PHE A 701 -4.56 38.83 -15.47
N ASN A 702 -4.06 39.99 -15.90
CA ASN A 702 -2.63 40.28 -15.91
C ASN A 702 -2.06 40.70 -14.54
N ASP A 703 -2.89 41.25 -13.65
CA ASP A 703 -2.51 41.44 -12.24
C ASP A 703 -2.39 40.10 -11.48
N ALA A 704 -3.06 39.06 -11.95
CA ALA A 704 -2.85 37.69 -11.48
C ALA A 704 -1.57 37.03 -12.05
N LYS A 705 -0.89 37.63 -13.04
CA LYS A 705 0.34 37.08 -13.63
C LYS A 705 1.55 37.33 -12.73
N SER A 706 2.44 36.34 -12.68
CA SER A 706 3.65 36.39 -11.88
C SER A 706 4.82 37.16 -12.54
N ASN A 707 5.84 37.45 -11.76
CA ASN A 707 7.04 38.22 -12.13
C ASN A 707 8.15 37.39 -12.80
N ILE A 708 7.89 36.16 -13.29
CA ILE A 708 8.91 35.23 -13.81
C ILE A 708 9.84 35.88 -14.85
N LYS A 709 9.30 36.61 -15.84
CA LYS A 709 10.10 37.25 -16.90
C LYS A 709 11.14 38.24 -16.34
N TYR A 710 10.79 38.94 -15.26
CA TYR A 710 11.71 39.84 -14.56
C TYR A 710 12.77 39.07 -13.75
N LEU A 711 12.37 37.99 -13.06
CA LEU A 711 13.32 37.16 -12.31
C LEU A 711 14.37 36.51 -13.24
N GLU A 712 13.92 35.96 -14.37
CA GLU A 712 14.76 35.31 -15.37
C GLU A 712 15.75 36.28 -16.02
N ALA A 713 15.32 37.52 -16.33
CA ALA A 713 16.20 38.56 -16.84
C ALA A 713 17.19 39.05 -15.76
N SER A 714 16.71 39.27 -14.54
CA SER A 714 17.52 39.80 -13.44
C SER A 714 18.65 38.84 -13.04
N VAL A 715 18.38 37.52 -12.99
CA VAL A 715 19.38 36.52 -12.58
C VAL A 715 20.54 36.38 -13.58
N ILE A 716 20.33 36.74 -14.86
CA ILE A 716 21.38 36.81 -15.89
C ILE A 716 21.95 38.23 -16.07
N ARG A 717 21.69 39.14 -15.11
CA ARG A 717 22.13 40.54 -15.13
C ARG A 717 21.67 41.30 -16.38
N LEU A 718 20.39 41.13 -16.74
CA LEU A 718 19.72 41.87 -17.81
C LEU A 718 18.66 42.81 -17.20
N PRO A 719 18.72 44.14 -17.43
CA PRO A 719 17.74 45.07 -16.89
C PRO A 719 16.43 44.97 -17.67
N SER A 720 15.31 45.19 -16.98
CA SER A 720 13.96 45.07 -17.56
C SER A 720 13.17 46.36 -17.53
N VAL A 721 12.35 46.56 -18.57
CA VAL A 721 11.22 47.51 -18.56
C VAL A 721 9.92 46.69 -18.59
N CYS A 722 9.05 46.88 -17.60
CA CYS A 722 7.85 46.09 -17.41
C CYS A 722 6.61 46.98 -17.35
N SER A 723 5.45 46.44 -17.73
CA SER A 723 4.17 47.08 -17.39
C SER A 723 3.99 47.10 -15.86
N PRO A 724 3.24 48.04 -15.30
CA PRO A 724 3.11 48.17 -13.85
C PRO A 724 1.98 47.29 -13.29
N SER A 725 2.00 45.99 -13.60
CA SER A 725 1.08 45.01 -13.00
C SER A 725 1.44 44.73 -11.53
N ALA A 726 0.50 44.19 -10.75
CA ALA A 726 0.67 43.95 -9.32
C ALA A 726 1.99 43.22 -8.95
N ALA A 727 2.33 42.15 -9.67
CA ALA A 727 3.56 41.39 -9.41
C ALA A 727 4.84 42.19 -9.73
N PHE A 728 4.81 43.02 -10.78
CA PHE A 728 5.97 43.86 -11.12
C PHE A 728 6.12 45.06 -10.20
N ARG A 729 5.02 45.69 -9.74
CA ARG A 729 5.08 46.75 -8.72
C ARG A 729 5.68 46.26 -7.40
N THR A 730 5.48 44.99 -7.09
CA THR A 730 6.07 44.35 -5.89
C THR A 730 7.55 44.04 -6.10
N ALA A 731 7.92 43.53 -7.27
CA ALA A 731 9.28 43.04 -7.56
C ALA A 731 10.28 44.11 -8.04
N ILE A 732 9.80 45.26 -8.54
CA ILE A 732 10.61 46.29 -9.19
C ILE A 732 10.56 47.60 -8.40
N ARG A 733 11.75 48.11 -8.04
CA ARG A 733 11.95 49.48 -7.58
C ARG A 733 12.26 50.33 -8.81
N ASP A 734 11.29 51.15 -9.22
CA ASP A 734 11.37 51.94 -10.46
C ASP A 734 12.62 52.82 -10.51
N GLY A 735 13.35 52.75 -11.62
CA GLY A 735 14.63 53.45 -11.83
C GLY A 735 15.83 52.86 -11.08
N GLU A 736 15.63 51.89 -10.17
CA GLU A 736 16.71 51.29 -9.38
C GLU A 736 17.03 49.85 -9.79
N THR A 737 16.03 48.97 -9.85
CA THR A 737 16.17 47.55 -10.21
C THR A 737 15.49 47.20 -11.53
N GLY A 738 14.75 48.15 -12.11
CA GLY A 738 14.07 48.05 -13.40
C GLY A 738 13.23 49.30 -13.63
N TYR A 739 12.48 49.34 -14.73
CA TYR A 739 11.52 50.41 -14.97
C TYR A 739 10.09 49.88 -15.07
N LEU A 740 9.16 50.66 -14.53
CA LEU A 740 7.72 50.45 -14.67
C LEU A 740 7.14 51.49 -15.63
N ALA A 741 6.54 51.03 -16.73
CA ALA A 741 6.05 51.89 -17.80
C ALA A 741 4.56 51.66 -18.08
N GLU A 742 3.74 52.66 -17.75
CA GLU A 742 2.27 52.57 -17.86
C GLU A 742 1.72 52.95 -19.24
N ASP A 743 2.41 53.83 -19.96
CA ASP A 743 1.98 54.36 -21.25
C ASP A 743 3.13 54.36 -22.29
N PRO A 744 2.84 54.51 -23.59
CA PRO A 744 3.86 54.50 -24.63
C PRO A 744 4.99 55.53 -24.44
N ASP A 745 4.73 56.68 -23.83
CA ASP A 745 5.76 57.69 -23.61
C ASP A 745 6.67 57.30 -22.44
N ALA A 746 6.12 56.68 -21.39
CA ALA A 746 6.91 56.08 -20.30
C ALA A 746 7.79 54.94 -20.81
N TRP A 747 7.26 54.06 -21.67
CA TRP A 747 8.03 52.99 -22.31
C TRP A 747 9.20 53.55 -23.12
N GLU A 748 8.95 54.58 -23.94
CA GLU A 748 10.00 55.21 -24.75
C GLU A 748 11.07 55.87 -23.89
N ARG A 749 10.69 56.63 -22.85
CA ARG A 749 11.65 57.25 -21.92
C ARG A 749 12.53 56.21 -21.23
N ALA A 750 11.94 55.14 -20.71
CA ALA A 750 12.67 54.07 -20.02
C ALA A 750 13.64 53.33 -20.96
N LEU A 751 13.18 52.99 -22.17
CA LEU A 751 14.02 52.35 -23.18
C LEU A 751 15.18 53.25 -23.60
N LEU A 752 14.92 54.53 -23.92
CA LEU A 752 15.97 55.48 -24.30
C LEU A 752 16.98 55.68 -23.17
N ALA A 753 16.54 55.81 -21.91
CA ALA A 753 17.46 55.91 -20.77
C ALA A 753 18.42 54.73 -20.68
N LEU A 754 17.94 53.50 -20.91
CA LEU A 754 18.77 52.30 -20.91
C LEU A 754 19.64 52.18 -22.18
N ILE A 755 19.18 52.65 -23.33
CA ILE A 755 19.92 52.62 -24.60
C ILE A 755 21.08 53.63 -24.58
N ASP A 756 20.83 54.84 -24.08
CA ASP A 756 21.75 55.99 -24.11
C ASP A 756 22.87 55.90 -23.07
N ASP A 757 22.59 55.31 -21.91
CA ASP A 757 23.56 55.18 -20.82
C ASP A 757 23.86 53.71 -20.49
N ALA A 758 24.94 53.18 -21.08
CA ALA A 758 25.42 51.82 -20.82
C ALA A 758 25.85 51.62 -19.34
N SER A 759 26.29 52.67 -18.66
CA SER A 759 26.66 52.59 -17.23
C SER A 759 25.41 52.48 -16.36
N LEU A 760 24.36 53.25 -16.66
CA LEU A 760 23.05 53.12 -16.01
C LEU A 760 22.47 51.72 -16.25
N ARG A 761 22.50 51.23 -17.49
CA ARG A 761 22.04 49.89 -17.86
C ARG A 761 22.75 48.81 -17.02
N GLY A 762 24.07 48.89 -16.90
CA GLY A 762 24.85 47.97 -16.06
C GLY A 762 24.57 48.09 -14.56
N ARG A 763 24.34 49.30 -14.04
CA ARG A 763 23.98 49.53 -12.62
C ARG A 763 22.61 48.93 -12.29
N ILE A 764 21.59 49.18 -13.11
CA ILE A 764 20.24 48.64 -12.91
C ILE A 764 20.28 47.11 -12.97
N ALA A 765 20.95 46.54 -13.96
CA ALA A 765 21.13 45.09 -14.09
C ALA A 765 21.79 44.45 -12.86
N ALA A 766 22.83 45.08 -12.30
CA ALA A 766 23.49 44.59 -11.09
C ALA A 766 22.57 44.66 -9.86
N ARG A 767 21.87 45.78 -9.68
CA ARG A 767 20.91 45.94 -8.58
C ARG A 767 19.73 44.98 -8.68
N ALA A 768 19.22 44.73 -9.90
CA ALA A 768 18.19 43.75 -10.17
C ALA A 768 18.64 42.34 -9.77
N TYR A 769 19.84 41.94 -10.22
CA TYR A 769 20.47 40.67 -9.85
C TYR A 769 20.59 40.50 -8.33
N ASP A 770 21.17 41.50 -7.64
CA ASP A 770 21.35 41.47 -6.19
C ASP A 770 20.00 41.39 -5.47
N HIS A 771 18.99 42.14 -5.94
CA HIS A 771 17.65 42.12 -5.37
C HIS A 771 16.98 40.74 -5.53
N VAL A 772 16.96 40.17 -6.73
CA VAL A 772 16.29 38.87 -6.95
C VAL A 772 17.01 37.70 -6.29
N THR A 773 18.34 37.72 -6.26
CA THR A 773 19.12 36.67 -5.57
C THR A 773 19.03 36.77 -4.05
N THR A 774 18.63 37.92 -3.51
CA THR A 774 18.39 38.10 -2.08
C THR A 774 16.95 37.72 -1.69
N HIS A 775 15.96 38.27 -2.39
CA HIS A 775 14.54 38.18 -1.98
C HIS A 775 13.77 37.04 -2.65
N TYR A 776 14.18 36.61 -3.84
CA TYR A 776 13.53 35.55 -4.61
C TYR A 776 14.37 34.28 -4.69
N ALA A 777 15.43 34.16 -3.88
CA ALA A 777 16.13 32.89 -3.72
C ALA A 777 15.20 31.82 -3.10
N PRO A 778 15.33 30.54 -3.48
CA PRO A 778 14.44 29.49 -3.01
C PRO A 778 14.39 29.40 -1.47
N HIS A 779 15.53 29.53 -0.80
CA HIS A 779 15.61 29.55 0.67
C HIS A 779 14.87 30.75 1.30
N THR A 780 15.00 31.95 0.72
CA THR A 780 14.32 33.15 1.22
C THR A 780 12.81 33.00 1.12
N VAL A 781 12.29 32.57 -0.03
CA VAL A 781 10.84 32.33 -0.21
C VAL A 781 10.35 31.19 0.68
N ALA A 782 11.16 30.14 0.88
CA ALA A 782 10.83 29.07 1.81
C ALA A 782 10.62 29.61 3.24
N VAL A 783 11.56 30.40 3.76
CA VAL A 783 11.50 30.93 5.13
C VAL A 783 10.46 32.02 5.29
N GLU A 784 10.36 32.97 4.35
CA GLU A 784 9.50 34.14 4.50
C GLU A 784 8.04 33.89 4.10
N GLN A 785 7.78 32.95 3.19
CA GLN A 785 6.44 32.76 2.61
C GLN A 785 5.86 31.36 2.83
N VAL A 786 6.67 30.29 2.75
CA VAL A 786 6.18 28.91 2.96
C VAL A 786 6.15 28.53 4.45
N ALA A 787 7.18 28.87 5.22
CA ALA A 787 7.25 28.53 6.64
C ALA A 787 6.06 29.07 7.44
N PRO A 788 5.59 30.33 7.26
CA PRO A 788 4.41 30.83 7.98
C PRO A 788 3.12 30.05 7.72
N ILE A 789 3.02 29.34 6.58
CA ILE A 789 1.87 28.48 6.27
C ILE A 789 1.94 27.17 7.08
N LEU A 790 3.15 26.66 7.31
CA LEU A 790 3.38 25.37 7.99
C LEU A 790 3.56 25.51 9.51
N GLU A 791 4.08 26.65 9.97
CA GLU A 791 4.42 26.91 11.37
C GLU A 791 3.25 26.72 12.35
N PRO A 792 2.00 27.14 12.04
CA PRO A 792 0.86 26.90 12.93
C PRO A 792 0.59 25.42 13.21
N TYR A 793 1.12 24.53 12.37
CA TYR A 793 0.93 23.09 12.45
C TYR A 793 2.19 22.36 12.97
N ARG A 794 3.30 23.08 13.16
CA ARG A 794 4.49 22.52 13.82
C ARG A 794 4.22 22.40 15.32
N ARG A 795 4.05 21.16 15.77
CA ARG A 795 3.89 20.86 17.19
C ARG A 795 5.22 20.38 17.77
N ALA A 796 5.65 21.00 18.87
CA ALA A 796 6.69 20.40 19.70
C ALA A 796 6.15 19.08 20.26
N GLN A 797 6.91 17.99 20.12
CA GLN A 797 6.57 16.74 20.76
C GLN A 797 6.72 16.91 22.28
N LEU A 798 5.58 16.96 22.98
CA LEU A 798 5.56 17.22 24.43
C LEU A 798 5.64 15.94 25.27
N ARG A 799 5.32 14.79 24.66
CA ARG A 799 5.24 13.48 25.33
C ARG A 799 5.95 12.41 24.50
N PRO A 800 6.57 11.42 25.15
CA PRO A 800 7.11 10.27 24.45
C PRO A 800 6.00 9.50 23.73
N ARG A 801 6.29 9.05 22.51
CA ARG A 801 5.38 8.30 21.65
C ARG A 801 5.83 6.86 21.52
N VAL A 802 4.90 5.94 21.76
CA VAL A 802 5.11 4.51 21.60
C VAL A 802 4.24 4.02 20.44
N LEU A 803 4.83 3.30 19.50
CA LEU A 803 4.09 2.57 18.47
C LEU A 803 4.07 1.09 18.82
N GLY A 804 2.98 0.63 19.43
CA GLY A 804 2.70 -0.78 19.59
C GLY A 804 2.39 -1.43 18.25
N VAL A 805 2.79 -2.68 18.06
CA VAL A 805 2.49 -3.47 16.86
C VAL A 805 1.87 -4.78 17.30
N ASN A 806 0.72 -5.15 16.77
CA ASN A 806 0.10 -6.46 17.01
C ASN A 806 -0.71 -6.88 15.78
N VAL A 807 -0.73 -8.18 15.44
CA VAL A 807 -1.48 -8.65 14.26
C VAL A 807 -2.98 -8.31 14.34
N TYR A 808 -3.56 -8.33 15.54
CA TYR A 808 -4.95 -7.99 15.80
C TYR A 808 -5.07 -6.82 16.78
N PHE A 809 -6.06 -5.96 16.58
CA PHE A 809 -6.40 -4.89 17.50
C PHE A 809 -7.85 -4.46 17.26
N GLU A 810 -8.51 -3.90 18.28
CA GLU A 810 -9.85 -3.30 18.20
C GLU A 810 -10.09 -2.61 16.84
N PRO A 811 -11.20 -2.88 16.13
CA PRO A 811 -12.39 -3.61 16.58
C PRO A 811 -12.29 -5.14 16.52
N ARG A 812 -11.16 -5.69 16.05
CA ARG A 812 -10.93 -7.14 15.98
C ARG A 812 -9.98 -7.57 17.08
N SER A 813 -10.54 -7.99 18.20
CA SER A 813 -9.79 -8.45 19.37
C SER A 813 -9.87 -9.97 19.47
N PHE A 814 -8.73 -10.65 19.40
CA PHE A 814 -8.67 -12.11 19.52
C PHE A 814 -7.44 -12.58 20.28
N GLY A 815 -7.66 -13.46 21.27
CA GLY A 815 -6.61 -14.11 22.05
C GLY A 815 -6.00 -13.24 23.16
N GLY A 816 -5.30 -13.89 24.10
CA GLY A 816 -4.75 -13.23 25.29
C GLY A 816 -3.68 -12.17 25.00
N ALA A 817 -2.84 -12.38 23.97
CA ALA A 817 -1.84 -11.40 23.57
C ALA A 817 -2.45 -10.05 23.15
N THR A 818 -3.56 -10.11 22.39
CA THR A 818 -4.29 -8.91 21.94
C THR A 818 -4.98 -8.21 23.10
N VAL A 819 -5.62 -8.96 24.01
CA VAL A 819 -6.24 -8.39 25.21
C VAL A 819 -5.20 -7.65 26.07
N VAL A 820 -4.03 -8.25 26.28
CA VAL A 820 -2.95 -7.59 27.04
C VAL A 820 -2.47 -6.32 26.33
N ALA A 821 -2.25 -6.36 25.01
CA ALA A 821 -1.82 -5.19 24.24
C ALA A 821 -2.85 -4.05 24.31
N GLU A 822 -4.15 -4.35 24.20
CA GLU A 822 -5.24 -3.38 24.33
C GLU A 822 -5.34 -2.77 25.73
N GLU A 823 -5.32 -3.61 26.78
CA GLU A 823 -5.45 -3.14 28.16
C GLU A 823 -4.26 -2.30 28.62
N VAL A 824 -3.05 -2.64 28.15
CA VAL A 824 -1.83 -1.86 28.39
C VAL A 824 -1.86 -0.55 27.63
N ALA A 825 -2.17 -0.56 26.33
CA ALA A 825 -2.28 0.68 25.53
C ALA A 825 -3.29 1.65 26.14
N ARG A 826 -4.47 1.14 26.54
CA ARG A 826 -5.51 1.94 27.21
C ARG A 826 -4.98 2.63 28.47
N ARG A 827 -4.28 1.90 29.35
CA ARG A 827 -3.78 2.43 30.61
C ARG A 827 -2.63 3.40 30.44
N LEU A 828 -1.70 3.11 29.53
CA LEU A 828 -0.61 4.03 29.22
C LEU A 828 -1.14 5.37 28.69
N ASN A 829 -2.15 5.33 27.82
CA ASN A 829 -2.83 6.55 27.37
C ASN A 829 -3.58 7.28 28.51
N GLN A 830 -4.25 6.54 29.42
CA GLN A 830 -4.96 7.13 30.56
C GLN A 830 -4.05 7.81 31.58
N ARG A 831 -2.80 7.36 31.73
CA ARG A 831 -1.80 8.01 32.59
C ARG A 831 -1.46 9.42 32.13
N GLY A 832 -1.52 9.67 30.81
CA GLY A 832 -1.32 10.98 30.21
C GLY A 832 0.13 11.48 30.14
N ASP A 833 1.11 10.66 30.53
CA ASP A 833 2.55 10.93 30.43
C ASP A 833 3.19 10.33 29.16
N ILE A 834 2.54 9.36 28.52
CA ILE A 834 2.95 8.72 27.26
C ILE A 834 1.78 8.75 26.27
N GLU A 835 2.08 8.91 24.97
CA GLU A 835 1.12 8.69 23.89
C GLU A 835 1.37 7.33 23.24
N TYR A 836 0.44 6.39 23.39
CA TYR A 836 0.54 5.02 22.88
C TYR A 836 -0.38 4.82 21.66
N PHE A 837 0.22 4.49 20.52
CA PHE A 837 -0.44 4.22 19.25
C PHE A 837 -0.29 2.75 18.86
N MET A 838 -1.10 2.28 17.92
CA MET A 838 -1.04 0.90 17.42
C MET A 838 -0.86 0.83 15.91
N PHE A 839 -0.06 -0.13 15.46
CA PHE A 839 -0.05 -0.65 14.10
C PHE A 839 -0.64 -2.07 14.11
N THR A 840 -1.62 -2.33 13.24
CA THR A 840 -2.34 -3.60 13.18
C THR A 840 -2.68 -4.02 11.74
N THR A 841 -3.35 -5.17 11.60
CA THR A 841 -3.80 -5.67 10.30
C THR A 841 -5.31 -5.82 10.21
N LEU A 842 -5.83 -5.65 9.00
CA LEU A 842 -7.23 -5.87 8.63
C LEU A 842 -7.28 -6.82 7.43
N PRO A 843 -8.35 -7.62 7.26
CA PRO A 843 -8.45 -8.48 6.08
C PRO A 843 -8.63 -7.66 4.81
N THR A 844 -8.28 -8.26 3.68
CA THR A 844 -8.40 -7.65 2.35
C THR A 844 -9.84 -7.41 1.89
N THR A 845 -10.83 -7.97 2.59
CA THR A 845 -12.25 -7.65 2.41
C THR A 845 -12.60 -6.23 2.88
N ASP A 846 -11.83 -5.69 3.81
CA ASP A 846 -12.11 -4.41 4.47
C ASP A 846 -11.15 -3.32 3.98
N VAL A 847 -9.87 -3.65 3.77
CA VAL A 847 -8.82 -2.74 3.29
C VAL A 847 -7.98 -3.46 2.25
N SER A 848 -7.79 -2.86 1.07
CA SER A 848 -6.96 -3.45 0.00
C SER A 848 -5.58 -3.90 0.48
N SER A 849 -5.03 -4.94 -0.14
CA SER A 849 -3.73 -5.52 0.22
C SER A 849 -2.65 -4.45 0.38
N TYR A 850 -2.00 -4.46 1.53
CA TYR A 850 -0.90 -3.59 1.93
C TYR A 850 -1.22 -2.08 1.96
N ARG A 851 -2.50 -1.69 1.77
CA ARG A 851 -2.93 -0.29 1.91
C ARG A 851 -2.99 0.09 3.38
N LEU A 852 -2.36 1.22 3.71
CA LEU A 852 -2.44 1.84 5.03
C LEU A 852 -3.76 2.59 5.20
N VAL A 853 -4.37 2.51 6.38
CA VAL A 853 -5.51 3.32 6.82
C VAL A 853 -5.33 3.75 8.27
N ARG A 854 -6.09 4.75 8.72
CA ARG A 854 -6.08 5.22 10.10
C ARG A 854 -7.48 5.25 10.68
N TYR A 855 -7.62 4.90 11.95
CA TYR A 855 -8.88 5.00 12.70
C TYR A 855 -8.60 5.20 14.20
N ALA A 856 -9.63 5.57 14.97
CA ALA A 856 -9.55 5.64 16.42
C ALA A 856 -10.18 4.41 17.06
N ALA A 857 -9.50 3.81 18.02
CA ALA A 857 -10.02 2.78 18.92
C ALA A 857 -10.15 3.37 20.34
N GLU A 858 -10.89 2.70 21.22
CA GLU A 858 -11.01 3.14 22.63
C GLU A 858 -9.63 3.16 23.32
N ALA A 859 -8.79 2.17 23.02
CA ALA A 859 -7.49 2.00 23.66
C ALA A 859 -6.38 2.92 23.10
N ALA A 860 -6.43 3.26 21.80
CA ALA A 860 -5.34 4.00 21.12
C ALA A 860 -5.78 4.57 19.76
N GLY A 861 -4.99 5.51 19.22
CA GLY A 861 -5.01 5.82 17.79
C GLY A 861 -4.34 4.69 17.00
N VAL A 862 -4.94 4.29 15.87
CA VAL A 862 -4.54 3.07 15.14
C VAL A 862 -4.21 3.35 13.69
N PHE A 863 -3.05 2.87 13.26
CA PHE A 863 -2.69 2.58 11.88
C PHE A 863 -3.01 1.13 11.58
N ALA A 864 -3.64 0.85 10.45
CA ALA A 864 -3.89 -0.52 10.02
C ALA A 864 -3.56 -0.73 8.57
N MET A 865 -3.22 -1.97 8.23
CA MET A 865 -2.88 -2.38 6.88
C MET A 865 -3.73 -3.57 6.45
N GLY A 866 -4.20 -3.57 5.20
CA GLY A 866 -4.79 -4.76 4.60
C GLY A 866 -3.77 -5.89 4.50
N LEU A 867 -3.95 -7.02 5.18
CA LEU A 867 -3.06 -8.19 5.10
C LEU A 867 -3.75 -9.31 4.30
N PRO A 868 -3.25 -9.68 3.11
CA PRO A 868 -3.77 -10.81 2.34
C PRO A 868 -3.44 -12.16 3.02
N HIS A 869 -4.20 -13.18 2.65
CA HIS A 869 -3.82 -14.55 2.98
C HIS A 869 -2.70 -15.01 2.03
N GLU A 870 -1.51 -15.22 2.57
CA GLU A 870 -0.34 -15.66 1.82
C GLU A 870 -0.20 -17.19 1.87
N ASN A 871 0.11 -17.82 0.74
CA ASN A 871 0.31 -19.27 0.65
C ASN A 871 1.77 -19.66 0.91
N ASP A 872 2.71 -18.71 0.79
CA ASP A 872 4.11 -18.93 1.08
C ASP A 872 4.34 -18.93 2.60
N PRO A 873 4.81 -20.04 3.21
CA PRO A 873 5.05 -20.10 4.65
C PRO A 873 6.13 -19.14 5.14
N SER A 874 7.03 -18.66 4.26
CA SER A 874 8.04 -17.65 4.60
C SER A 874 7.39 -16.31 4.96
N MET A 875 6.28 -15.94 4.31
CA MET A 875 5.50 -14.73 4.57
C MET A 875 4.89 -14.68 5.97
N GLY A 876 4.84 -15.82 6.67
CA GLY A 876 4.45 -15.88 8.07
C GLY A 876 5.44 -15.18 9.01
N PHE A 877 6.71 -15.02 8.62
CA PHE A 877 7.77 -14.39 9.43
C PHE A 877 8.64 -13.37 8.66
N GLU A 878 8.66 -13.40 7.32
CA GLU A 878 9.30 -12.43 6.44
C GLU A 878 8.29 -11.98 5.37
N ASN A 879 7.64 -10.84 5.60
CA ASN A 879 6.74 -10.25 4.63
C ASN A 879 7.27 -8.87 4.19
N PRO A 880 7.98 -8.81 3.04
CA PRO A 880 8.58 -7.56 2.56
C PRO A 880 7.54 -6.53 2.12
N HIS A 881 6.31 -6.95 1.81
CA HIS A 881 5.25 -6.04 1.37
C HIS A 881 4.68 -5.19 2.51
N SER A 882 4.75 -5.69 3.76
CA SER A 882 4.34 -4.93 4.96
C SER A 882 5.25 -3.74 5.26
N VAL A 883 6.52 -3.80 4.82
CA VAL A 883 7.58 -2.85 5.19
C VAL A 883 7.20 -1.41 4.84
N LYS A 884 6.64 -1.19 3.63
CA LYS A 884 6.27 0.15 3.17
C LYS A 884 5.19 0.79 4.05
N ALA A 885 4.11 0.06 4.32
CA ALA A 885 3.01 0.57 5.14
C ALA A 885 3.46 0.84 6.59
N PHE A 886 4.31 -0.02 7.15
CA PHE A 886 4.88 0.19 8.48
C PHE A 886 5.81 1.41 8.51
N ALA A 887 6.70 1.57 7.51
CA ALA A 887 7.58 2.73 7.40
C ALA A 887 6.78 4.04 7.30
N GLU A 888 5.72 4.07 6.50
CA GLU A 888 4.83 5.25 6.41
C GLU A 888 4.19 5.61 7.75
N ALA A 889 3.76 4.62 8.54
CA ALA A 889 3.24 4.86 9.88
C ALA A 889 4.33 5.38 10.83
N VAL A 890 5.55 4.82 10.77
CA VAL A 890 6.70 5.27 11.57
C VAL A 890 7.10 6.71 11.21
N HIS A 891 7.16 7.06 9.93
CA HIS A 891 7.49 8.41 9.47
C HIS A 891 6.39 9.43 9.82
N ALA A 892 5.12 9.03 9.74
CA ALA A 892 3.99 9.89 10.10
C ALA A 892 3.90 10.14 11.62
N LEU A 893 4.22 9.15 12.45
CA LEU A 893 4.10 9.25 13.89
C LEU A 893 5.38 9.75 14.58
N ARG A 894 6.55 9.37 14.05
CA ARG A 894 7.89 9.52 14.65
C ARG A 894 7.93 8.99 16.10
N PRO A 895 7.70 7.69 16.33
CA PRO A 895 7.71 7.12 17.68
C PRO A 895 9.13 7.14 18.28
N ASP A 896 9.22 7.32 19.59
CA ASP A 896 10.47 7.22 20.35
C ASP A 896 10.89 5.77 20.60
N VAL A 897 9.90 4.87 20.65
CA VAL A 897 10.10 3.42 20.79
C VAL A 897 8.99 2.66 20.09
N VAL A 898 9.34 1.54 19.47
CA VAL A 898 8.37 0.59 18.88
C VAL A 898 8.22 -0.61 19.81
N HIS A 899 6.98 -1.01 20.11
CA HIS A 899 6.69 -2.14 21.00
C HIS A 899 6.01 -3.29 20.23
N LEU A 900 6.77 -4.35 19.96
CA LEU A 900 6.30 -5.49 19.17
C LEU A 900 5.57 -6.52 20.05
N HIS A 901 4.35 -6.84 19.65
CA HIS A 901 3.53 -7.95 20.12
C HIS A 901 3.11 -8.81 18.93
N SER A 902 3.13 -10.14 19.07
CA SER A 902 2.56 -11.10 18.10
C SER A 902 2.44 -10.61 16.65
N ILE A 903 3.60 -10.48 15.98
CA ILE A 903 3.75 -9.88 14.64
C ILE A 903 3.66 -10.91 13.51
N GLN A 904 3.07 -12.08 13.77
CA GLN A 904 2.97 -13.15 12.79
C GLN A 904 2.19 -12.66 11.55
N GLY A 905 2.69 -12.97 10.36
CA GLY A 905 2.12 -12.51 9.08
C GLY A 905 2.47 -11.07 8.68
N ILE A 906 2.68 -10.16 9.64
CA ILE A 906 3.25 -8.82 9.35
C ILE A 906 4.70 -8.95 8.91
N GLY A 907 5.44 -9.90 9.51
CA GLY A 907 6.84 -10.17 9.21
C GLY A 907 7.79 -9.39 10.13
N ALA A 908 8.91 -10.03 10.48
CA ALA A 908 9.87 -9.49 11.45
C ALA A 908 10.79 -8.40 10.84
N GLN A 909 10.78 -8.24 9.51
CA GLN A 909 11.52 -7.19 8.78
C GLN A 909 11.10 -5.77 9.17
N ILE A 910 9.93 -5.57 9.78
CA ILE A 910 9.55 -4.27 10.35
C ILE A 910 10.54 -3.79 11.43
N ALA A 911 11.26 -4.70 12.09
CA ALA A 911 12.33 -4.35 13.03
C ALA A 911 13.55 -3.75 12.31
N GLU A 912 13.78 -4.10 11.04
CA GLU A 912 14.85 -3.53 10.21
C GLU A 912 14.55 -2.06 9.85
N VAL A 913 13.26 -1.71 9.67
CA VAL A 913 12.80 -0.32 9.55
C VAL A 913 13.16 0.45 10.82
N CYS A 914 12.86 -0.12 12.00
CA CYS A 914 13.20 0.52 13.28
C CYS A 914 14.71 0.79 13.37
N ARG A 915 15.55 -0.17 12.97
CA ARG A 915 17.02 0.00 12.94
C ARG A 915 17.47 1.09 11.96
N THR A 916 16.91 1.10 10.75
CA THR A 916 17.25 2.09 9.71
C THR A 916 16.90 3.51 10.17
N GLU A 917 15.74 3.66 10.79
CA GLU A 917 15.25 4.93 11.36
C GLU A 917 15.88 5.27 12.71
N ARG A 918 16.75 4.40 13.24
CA ARG A 918 17.39 4.53 14.56
C ARG A 918 16.39 4.67 15.71
N ILE A 919 15.28 3.94 15.63
CA ILE A 919 14.25 3.86 16.67
C ILE A 919 14.45 2.56 17.44
N PRO A 920 14.65 2.59 18.78
CA PRO A 920 14.74 1.36 19.56
C PRO A 920 13.40 0.62 19.50
N PHE A 921 13.47 -0.71 19.50
CA PHE A 921 12.27 -1.54 19.61
C PHE A 921 12.39 -2.53 20.76
N VAL A 922 11.25 -2.83 21.37
CA VAL A 922 11.10 -3.80 22.46
C VAL A 922 10.14 -4.90 22.03
N VAL A 923 10.28 -6.11 22.58
CA VAL A 923 9.46 -7.26 22.20
C VAL A 923 8.85 -7.91 23.44
N THR A 924 7.52 -8.03 23.47
CA THR A 924 6.85 -8.88 24.47
C THR A 924 6.71 -10.31 23.93
N LEU A 925 7.30 -11.26 24.66
CA LEU A 925 7.37 -12.67 24.30
C LEU A 925 6.09 -13.40 24.73
N HIS A 926 4.97 -13.13 24.06
CA HIS A 926 3.66 -13.69 24.38
C HIS A 926 3.58 -15.22 24.21
N ASP A 927 4.36 -15.78 23.29
CA ASP A 927 4.43 -17.20 22.98
C ASP A 927 5.84 -17.60 22.47
N ALA A 928 6.02 -18.87 22.09
CA ALA A 928 7.32 -19.40 21.69
C ALA A 928 7.56 -19.28 20.18
N TRP A 929 6.76 -18.50 19.44
CA TRP A 929 6.92 -18.32 17.99
C TRP A 929 8.34 -17.94 17.62
N TRP A 930 8.98 -17.01 18.35
CA TRP A 930 10.33 -16.58 18.04
C TRP A 930 11.39 -17.68 18.01
N ILE A 931 11.19 -18.76 18.78
CA ILE A 931 12.14 -19.87 18.93
C ILE A 931 11.57 -21.23 18.50
N CYS A 932 10.31 -21.29 18.08
CA CYS A 932 9.63 -22.53 17.69
C CYS A 932 8.79 -22.33 16.41
N GLY A 933 9.07 -23.11 15.36
CA GLY A 933 8.30 -23.09 14.11
C GLY A 933 6.84 -23.53 14.25
N ARG A 934 6.48 -24.15 15.37
CA ARG A 934 5.11 -24.56 15.74
C ARG A 934 4.44 -23.63 16.76
N GLN A 935 5.08 -22.50 17.10
CA GLN A 935 4.62 -21.46 18.03
C GLN A 935 4.43 -21.84 19.51
N PHE A 936 3.90 -23.04 19.80
CA PHE A 936 3.53 -23.47 21.16
C PHE A 936 4.35 -24.66 21.68
N MET A 937 5.52 -24.91 21.08
CA MET A 937 6.41 -26.01 21.48
C MET A 937 5.73 -27.38 21.47
N VAL A 938 4.83 -27.58 20.49
CA VAL A 938 4.22 -28.87 20.19
C VAL A 938 4.85 -29.54 18.99
N THR A 939 4.97 -30.85 19.06
CA THR A 939 5.37 -31.70 17.94
C THR A 939 4.24 -31.80 16.90
N GLY A 940 4.54 -32.39 15.74
CA GLY A 940 3.51 -32.64 14.72
C GLY A 940 2.39 -33.60 15.14
N LYS A 941 2.53 -34.27 16.29
CA LYS A 941 1.49 -35.12 16.91
C LYS A 941 0.68 -34.38 17.99
N ASN A 942 0.79 -33.05 18.07
CA ASN A 942 0.15 -32.21 19.09
C ASN A 942 0.53 -32.56 20.54
N GLN A 943 1.75 -33.05 20.74
CA GLN A 943 2.32 -33.35 22.06
C GLN A 943 3.38 -32.31 22.42
N TYR A 944 3.46 -31.90 23.69
CA TYR A 944 4.53 -31.03 24.17
C TYR A 944 5.90 -31.64 23.88
N CYS A 945 6.82 -30.85 23.31
CA CYS A 945 8.10 -31.38 22.83
C CYS A 945 9.13 -31.60 23.95
N GLY A 946 8.89 -31.11 25.17
CA GLY A 946 9.78 -31.29 26.32
C GLY A 946 11.10 -30.52 26.26
N GLN A 947 11.37 -29.79 25.17
CA GLN A 947 12.62 -29.08 24.99
C GLN A 947 12.71 -27.86 25.92
N THR A 948 13.83 -27.72 26.63
CA THR A 948 14.19 -26.50 27.38
C THR A 948 15.18 -25.64 26.60
N LYS A 949 16.08 -26.29 25.86
CA LYS A 949 16.94 -25.71 24.83
C LYS A 949 16.48 -26.23 23.47
N ILE A 950 16.22 -25.32 22.54
CA ILE A 950 15.70 -25.64 21.21
C ILE A 950 16.82 -26.29 20.38
N ASP A 951 16.58 -27.53 19.97
CA ASP A 951 17.39 -28.25 18.99
C ASP A 951 16.69 -28.20 17.62
N VAL A 952 17.35 -27.57 16.66
CA VAL A 952 16.84 -27.44 15.29
C VAL A 952 16.65 -28.79 14.60
N ASN A 953 17.43 -29.81 14.94
CA ASN A 953 17.30 -31.16 14.38
C ASN A 953 16.06 -31.88 14.90
N VAL A 954 15.68 -31.63 16.16
CA VAL A 954 14.41 -32.12 16.72
C VAL A 954 13.24 -31.38 16.08
N CYS A 955 13.36 -30.05 15.98
CA CYS A 955 12.34 -29.20 15.37
C CYS A 955 12.12 -29.51 13.87
N ALA A 956 13.16 -29.92 13.14
CA ALA A 956 13.08 -30.33 11.73
C ALA A 956 12.06 -31.45 11.48
N ARG A 957 11.79 -32.29 12.48
CA ARG A 957 10.77 -33.36 12.40
C ARG A 957 9.36 -32.89 12.78
N CYS A 958 9.25 -31.67 13.31
CA CYS A 958 8.00 -31.09 13.77
C CYS A 958 7.34 -30.22 12.71
N VAL A 959 8.08 -29.71 11.74
CA VAL A 959 7.61 -28.79 10.69
C VAL A 959 7.57 -29.49 9.33
N ASP A 960 6.82 -28.91 8.38
CA ASP A 960 6.70 -29.47 7.03
C ASP A 960 7.96 -29.22 6.20
N ASP A 961 8.66 -28.10 6.43
CA ASP A 961 9.93 -27.75 5.79
C ASP A 961 11.03 -27.46 6.83
N ALA A 962 11.94 -28.42 6.97
CA ALA A 962 13.08 -28.35 7.89
C ALA A 962 14.09 -27.26 7.51
N SER A 963 14.29 -27.03 6.20
CA SER A 963 15.26 -26.06 5.70
C SER A 963 14.76 -24.64 5.96
N LEU A 964 13.49 -24.38 5.66
CA LEU A 964 12.83 -23.11 5.93
C LEU A 964 12.77 -22.82 7.43
N ASN A 965 12.49 -23.83 8.27
CA ASN A 965 12.51 -23.63 9.72
C ASN A 965 13.93 -23.31 10.23
N THR A 966 14.98 -23.91 9.66
CA THR A 966 16.37 -23.57 10.04
C THR A 966 16.66 -22.10 9.73
N TYR A 967 16.29 -21.64 8.52
CA TYR A 967 16.42 -20.26 8.11
C TYR A 967 15.60 -19.31 9.02
N ARG A 968 14.32 -19.64 9.26
CA ARG A 968 13.44 -18.90 10.17
C ARG A 968 14.04 -18.72 11.55
N GLN A 969 14.58 -19.79 12.15
CA GLN A 969 15.19 -19.74 13.48
C GLN A 969 16.40 -18.82 13.50
N PHE A 970 17.22 -18.85 12.46
CA PHE A 970 18.35 -17.93 12.31
C PHE A 970 17.88 -16.47 12.23
N ARG A 971 16.94 -16.16 11.32
CA ARG A 971 16.44 -14.79 11.11
C ARG A 971 15.73 -14.20 12.32
N LEU A 972 14.82 -14.95 12.92
CA LEU A 972 14.10 -14.47 14.11
C LEU A 972 15.03 -14.29 15.31
N ARG A 973 16.05 -15.15 15.46
CA ARG A 973 17.08 -14.97 16.48
C ARG A 973 17.88 -13.69 16.26
N GLU A 974 18.32 -13.44 15.03
CA GLU A 974 19.06 -12.21 14.69
C GLU A 974 18.28 -10.96 15.08
N ILE A 975 16.98 -10.93 14.75
CA ILE A 975 16.10 -9.82 15.06
C ILE A 975 15.94 -9.64 16.57
N LEU A 976 15.65 -10.70 17.32
CA LEU A 976 15.55 -10.62 18.78
C LEU A 976 16.84 -10.15 19.46
N LEU A 977 18.01 -10.56 18.94
CA LEU A 977 19.30 -10.11 19.48
C LEU A 977 19.54 -8.60 19.26
N SER A 978 18.86 -8.00 18.27
CA SER A 978 18.90 -6.56 18.01
C SER A 978 17.85 -5.74 18.76
N ALA A 979 16.94 -6.38 19.50
CA ALA A 979 15.97 -5.67 20.33
C ALA A 979 16.65 -4.94 21.49
N ALA A 980 16.14 -3.75 21.85
CA ALA A 980 16.63 -2.98 22.98
C ALA A 980 16.27 -3.65 24.32
N LEU A 981 15.10 -4.29 24.38
CA LEU A 981 14.62 -5.01 25.56
C LEU A 981 13.67 -6.15 25.15
N LEU A 982 13.81 -7.29 25.81
CA LEU A 982 12.89 -8.43 25.71
C LEU A 982 12.07 -8.53 27.00
N ILE A 983 10.75 -8.67 26.86
CA ILE A 983 9.81 -8.68 27.98
C ILE A 983 9.10 -10.03 28.02
N ALA A 984 9.36 -10.80 29.06
CA ALA A 984 8.70 -12.08 29.31
C ALA A 984 7.47 -11.90 30.21
N PRO A 985 6.35 -12.58 29.92
CA PRO A 985 5.15 -12.50 30.75
C PRO A 985 5.26 -13.31 32.05
N SER A 986 6.26 -14.19 32.19
CA SER A 986 6.49 -15.02 33.38
C SER A 986 7.98 -15.33 33.56
N GLU A 987 8.36 -15.75 34.77
CA GLU A 987 9.74 -16.18 35.04
C GLU A 987 10.08 -17.50 34.34
N PHE A 988 9.10 -18.39 34.16
CA PHE A 988 9.22 -19.58 33.32
C PHE A 988 9.66 -19.21 31.91
N PHE A 989 8.98 -18.23 31.30
CA PHE A 989 9.29 -17.82 29.93
C PHE A 989 10.62 -17.06 29.83
N ARG A 990 10.93 -16.22 30.83
CA ARG A 990 12.27 -15.61 30.94
C ARG A 990 13.36 -16.67 30.94
N ARG A 991 13.25 -17.68 31.81
CA ARG A 991 14.21 -18.79 31.90
C ARG A 991 14.31 -19.59 30.61
N LEU A 992 13.20 -19.79 29.89
CA LEU A 992 13.19 -20.47 28.60
C LEU A 992 14.07 -19.72 27.58
N TYR A 993 13.93 -18.40 27.45
CA TYR A 993 14.75 -17.64 26.50
C TYR A 993 16.22 -17.54 26.97
N VAL A 994 16.47 -17.36 28.27
CA VAL A 994 17.84 -17.38 28.81
C VAL A 994 18.53 -18.73 28.52
N ALA A 995 17.83 -19.85 28.69
CA ALA A 995 18.35 -21.18 28.36
C ALA A 995 18.67 -21.36 26.86
N ASN A 996 18.07 -20.54 26.00
CA ASN A 996 18.31 -20.49 24.56
C ASN A 996 19.34 -19.42 24.16
N GLY A 997 20.17 -18.97 25.10
CA GLY A 997 21.35 -18.14 24.84
C GLY A 997 21.00 -16.69 24.52
N PHE A 998 19.90 -16.18 25.07
CA PHE A 998 19.62 -14.75 25.13
C PHE A 998 20.11 -14.18 26.47
N ASP A 999 20.55 -12.92 26.46
CA ASP A 999 21.15 -12.26 27.62
C ASP A 999 20.13 -12.07 28.76
N ALA A 1000 20.50 -12.53 29.96
CA ALA A 1000 19.65 -12.48 31.15
C ALA A 1000 19.41 -11.05 31.66
N GLU A 1001 20.29 -10.10 31.33
CA GLU A 1001 20.14 -8.68 31.66
C GLU A 1001 19.19 -7.96 30.69
N LYS A 1002 19.07 -8.46 29.44
CA LYS A 1002 18.17 -7.91 28.41
C LYS A 1002 16.78 -8.53 28.39
N ILE A 1003 16.52 -9.55 29.20
CA ILE A 1003 15.20 -10.17 29.34
C ILE A 1003 14.66 -9.90 30.75
N VAL A 1004 13.61 -9.10 30.83
CA VAL A 1004 12.92 -8.74 32.08
C VAL A 1004 11.54 -9.37 32.16
N VAL A 1005 11.03 -9.56 33.38
CA VAL A 1005 9.64 -10.02 33.59
C VAL A 1005 8.73 -8.82 33.79
N ASN A 1006 7.68 -8.73 32.98
CA ASN A 1006 6.52 -7.89 33.22
C ASN A 1006 5.30 -8.81 33.17
N LYS A 1007 4.82 -9.24 34.35
CA LYS A 1007 3.72 -10.21 34.45
C LYS A 1007 2.46 -9.63 33.79
N ASN A 1008 1.75 -10.43 32.99
CA ASN A 1008 0.49 -9.97 32.42
C ASN A 1008 -0.52 -9.67 33.53
N GLY A 1009 -1.19 -8.53 33.41
CA GLY A 1009 -2.25 -8.11 34.31
C GLY A 1009 -3.56 -8.82 34.02
N ILE A 1010 -4.47 -8.77 35.00
CA ILE A 1010 -5.88 -9.10 34.84
C ILE A 1010 -6.76 -7.99 35.41
N LEU A 1011 -8.06 -8.02 35.11
CA LEU A 1011 -9.03 -7.08 35.70
C LEU A 1011 -9.43 -7.52 37.11
N PRO A 1012 -9.45 -6.61 38.09
CA PRO A 1012 -9.95 -6.92 39.42
C PRO A 1012 -11.47 -7.23 39.37
N PRO A 1013 -12.00 -8.03 40.31
CA PRO A 1013 -13.44 -8.24 40.41
C PRO A 1013 -14.16 -6.92 40.74
N SER A 1014 -15.33 -6.70 40.14
CA SER A 1014 -16.14 -5.49 40.38
C SER A 1014 -16.66 -5.40 41.82
N ALA A 1015 -16.98 -6.55 42.42
CA ALA A 1015 -17.37 -6.67 43.81
C ALA A 1015 -16.90 -8.00 44.40
N ARG A 1016 -16.66 -8.01 45.71
CA ARG A 1016 -16.48 -9.27 46.44
C ARG A 1016 -17.83 -9.92 46.71
N VAL A 1017 -17.94 -11.21 46.45
CA VAL A 1017 -19.17 -12.00 46.65
C VAL A 1017 -18.91 -13.14 47.61
N ASP A 1018 -19.76 -13.26 48.63
CA ASP A 1018 -19.74 -14.42 49.52
C ASP A 1018 -20.39 -15.63 48.84
N ARG A 1019 -19.59 -16.67 48.64
CA ARG A 1019 -20.06 -17.93 48.04
C ARG A 1019 -20.99 -18.67 49.01
N PRO A 1020 -22.14 -19.17 48.53
CA PRO A 1020 -23.01 -19.99 49.37
C PRO A 1020 -22.28 -21.30 49.76
N PRO A 1021 -22.49 -21.80 51.00
CA PRO A 1021 -21.92 -23.07 51.44
C PRO A 1021 -22.20 -24.19 50.44
N THR A 1022 -21.25 -25.11 50.29
CA THR A 1022 -21.34 -26.27 49.41
C THR A 1022 -22.33 -27.32 49.94
N ARG A 1023 -22.69 -27.26 51.24
CA ARG A 1023 -23.65 -28.18 51.86
C ARG A 1023 -25.03 -28.11 51.20
N GLY A 1024 -25.48 -29.22 50.63
CA GLY A 1024 -26.83 -29.36 50.06
C GLY A 1024 -26.96 -28.91 48.60
N ARG A 1025 -25.86 -28.56 47.92
CA ARG A 1025 -25.82 -28.25 46.48
C ARG A 1025 -24.70 -29.04 45.78
N PRO A 1026 -24.77 -29.23 44.45
CA PRO A 1026 -23.66 -29.79 43.70
C PRO A 1026 -22.44 -28.86 43.70
N LEU A 1027 -21.24 -29.44 43.69
CA LEU A 1027 -19.99 -28.69 43.52
C LEU A 1027 -19.83 -28.28 42.04
N ARG A 1028 -19.50 -27.02 41.78
CA ARG A 1028 -19.50 -26.44 40.43
C ARG A 1028 -18.07 -26.33 39.88
N PHE A 1029 -17.78 -27.05 38.80
CA PHE A 1029 -16.51 -27.02 38.09
C PHE A 1029 -16.65 -26.20 36.81
N GLY A 1030 -15.64 -25.39 36.48
CA GLY A 1030 -15.56 -24.67 35.22
C GLY A 1030 -14.38 -25.13 34.38
N TYR A 1031 -14.53 -25.08 33.06
CA TYR A 1031 -13.45 -25.36 32.12
C TYR A 1031 -13.50 -24.38 30.94
N VAL A 1032 -12.40 -23.66 30.74
CA VAL A 1032 -12.22 -22.61 29.72
C VAL A 1032 -11.19 -23.10 28.70
N GLY A 1033 -11.65 -23.87 27.70
CA GLY A 1033 -10.76 -24.45 26.69
C GLY A 1033 -11.43 -25.14 25.49
N GLY A 1034 -12.77 -25.19 25.46
CA GLY A 1034 -13.56 -25.85 24.41
C GLY A 1034 -13.23 -27.34 24.23
N GLU A 1035 -13.65 -27.91 23.09
CA GLU A 1035 -13.48 -29.34 22.75
C GLU A 1035 -12.05 -29.71 22.29
N THR A 1036 -11.02 -28.99 22.74
CA THR A 1036 -9.67 -29.16 22.20
C THR A 1036 -8.84 -30.16 23.01
N PRO A 1037 -8.21 -31.17 22.38
CA PRO A 1037 -7.35 -32.12 23.10
C PRO A 1037 -6.18 -31.45 23.83
N ILE A 1038 -5.57 -30.44 23.21
CA ILE A 1038 -4.43 -29.69 23.75
C ILE A 1038 -4.76 -28.88 25.03
N LYS A 1039 -6.02 -28.51 25.24
CA LYS A 1039 -6.49 -27.88 26.49
C LYS A 1039 -6.99 -28.89 27.52
N GLY A 1040 -6.94 -30.18 27.20
CA GLY A 1040 -7.22 -31.27 28.14
C GLY A 1040 -8.68 -31.69 28.22
N ALA A 1041 -9.54 -31.32 27.26
CA ALA A 1041 -10.95 -31.73 27.27
C ALA A 1041 -11.14 -33.26 27.41
N HIS A 1042 -10.29 -34.03 26.72
CA HIS A 1042 -10.29 -35.49 26.78
C HIS A 1042 -9.93 -36.04 28.18
N LEU A 1043 -9.01 -35.38 28.91
CA LEU A 1043 -8.66 -35.74 30.28
C LEU A 1043 -9.81 -35.47 31.23
N ILE A 1044 -10.49 -34.32 31.09
CA ILE A 1044 -11.66 -33.97 31.90
C ILE A 1044 -12.77 -35.00 31.70
N LYS A 1045 -13.07 -35.36 30.45
CA LYS A 1045 -14.06 -36.42 30.14
C LYS A 1045 -13.68 -37.75 30.79
N LYS A 1046 -12.42 -38.19 30.65
CA LYS A 1046 -11.93 -39.46 31.24
C LYS A 1046 -12.01 -39.41 32.77
N ALA A 1047 -11.58 -38.32 33.38
CA ALA A 1047 -11.58 -38.14 34.83
C ALA A 1047 -13.01 -38.23 35.40
N PHE A 1048 -13.94 -37.42 34.91
CA PHE A 1048 -15.32 -37.43 35.42
C PHE A 1048 -16.09 -38.72 35.14
N ARG A 1049 -15.81 -39.41 34.02
CA ARG A 1049 -16.40 -40.74 33.74
C ARG A 1049 -15.92 -41.83 34.69
N SER A 1050 -14.69 -41.69 35.21
CA SER A 1050 -14.10 -42.67 36.13
C SER A 1050 -14.58 -42.51 37.58
N LEU A 1051 -15.20 -41.37 37.91
CA LEU A 1051 -15.63 -41.05 39.27
C LEU A 1051 -17.02 -41.61 39.60
N PRO A 1052 -17.21 -42.24 40.77
CA PRO A 1052 -18.53 -42.73 41.20
C PRO A 1052 -19.49 -41.61 41.65
N GLN A 1053 -18.96 -40.45 42.04
CA GLN A 1053 -19.74 -39.30 42.51
C GLN A 1053 -20.52 -38.66 41.35
N LYS A 1054 -21.77 -38.23 41.62
CA LYS A 1054 -22.64 -37.56 40.62
C LYS A 1054 -23.09 -36.16 41.04
N ASN A 1055 -22.82 -35.76 42.28
CA ASN A 1055 -23.27 -34.49 42.85
C ASN A 1055 -22.34 -33.33 42.46
N TYR A 1056 -22.25 -33.04 41.16
CA TYR A 1056 -21.49 -31.91 40.63
C TYR A 1056 -22.15 -31.32 39.39
N GLU A 1057 -21.78 -30.07 39.10
CA GLU A 1057 -22.03 -29.43 37.82
C GLU A 1057 -20.69 -29.15 37.11
N LEU A 1058 -20.63 -29.41 35.81
CA LEU A 1058 -19.48 -29.08 34.97
C LEU A 1058 -19.91 -28.07 33.92
N HIS A 1059 -19.35 -26.86 34.01
CA HIS A 1059 -19.61 -25.73 33.13
C HIS A 1059 -18.48 -25.66 32.12
N VAL A 1060 -18.80 -25.94 30.86
CA VAL A 1060 -17.83 -25.95 29.76
C VAL A 1060 -18.08 -24.75 28.86
N VAL A 1061 -17.06 -23.92 28.70
CA VAL A 1061 -17.14 -22.74 27.82
C VAL A 1061 -17.02 -23.15 26.36
N ASP A 1062 -18.02 -22.79 25.56
CA ASP A 1062 -18.00 -22.86 24.09
C ASP A 1062 -17.90 -21.43 23.53
N ASN A 1063 -16.72 -21.10 23.00
CA ASN A 1063 -16.43 -19.77 22.45
C ASN A 1063 -17.31 -19.42 21.23
N ALA A 1064 -17.86 -20.42 20.54
CA ALA A 1064 -18.67 -20.20 19.34
C ALA A 1064 -20.10 -19.75 19.66
N LEU A 1065 -20.57 -19.96 20.90
CA LEU A 1065 -21.95 -19.63 21.30
C LEU A 1065 -22.26 -18.14 21.19
N ASN A 1066 -21.29 -17.27 21.46
CA ASN A 1066 -21.45 -15.82 21.29
C ASN A 1066 -21.69 -15.42 19.82
N LEU A 1067 -21.33 -16.29 18.88
CA LEU A 1067 -21.55 -16.11 17.44
C LEU A 1067 -22.83 -16.83 16.95
N GLY A 1068 -23.64 -17.40 17.86
CA GLY A 1068 -24.83 -18.18 17.53
C GLY A 1068 -24.53 -19.58 17.00
N LEU A 1069 -23.29 -20.05 17.14
CA LEU A 1069 -22.83 -21.38 16.71
C LEU A 1069 -22.54 -22.26 17.93
N SER A 1070 -22.70 -23.58 17.81
CA SER A 1070 -22.31 -24.53 18.87
C SER A 1070 -21.26 -25.47 18.30
N THR A 1071 -20.10 -25.55 18.95
CA THR A 1071 -19.00 -26.45 18.58
C THR A 1071 -18.86 -27.64 19.54
N ILE A 1072 -19.51 -27.57 20.71
CA ILE A 1072 -19.48 -28.63 21.71
C ILE A 1072 -20.75 -29.48 21.63
N HIS A 1073 -20.56 -30.79 21.46
CA HIS A 1073 -21.64 -31.77 21.46
C HIS A 1073 -21.75 -32.45 22.84
N THR A 1074 -22.85 -32.19 23.56
CA THR A 1074 -23.07 -32.75 24.92
C THR A 1074 -23.06 -34.27 24.97
N SER A 1075 -23.47 -34.94 23.89
CA SER A 1075 -23.43 -36.40 23.72
C SER A 1075 -22.03 -36.99 23.77
N GLU A 1076 -20.98 -36.20 23.51
CA GLU A 1076 -19.58 -36.67 23.53
C GLU A 1076 -18.93 -36.59 24.90
N TRP A 1077 -19.56 -35.91 25.86
CA TRP A 1077 -19.04 -35.74 27.22
C TRP A 1077 -19.47 -36.90 28.12
N GLN A 1078 -20.74 -37.32 28.08
CA GLN A 1078 -21.28 -38.49 28.79
C GLN A 1078 -20.82 -38.57 30.27
N VAL A 1079 -20.76 -37.42 30.95
CA VAL A 1079 -20.33 -37.35 32.34
C VAL A 1079 -21.48 -37.75 33.27
N PRO A 1080 -21.21 -38.44 34.40
CA PRO A 1080 -22.26 -38.87 35.34
C PRO A 1080 -23.03 -37.74 36.06
N GLY A 1081 -22.43 -36.55 36.18
CA GLY A 1081 -23.04 -35.36 36.81
C GLY A 1081 -23.74 -34.44 35.81
N THR A 1082 -24.05 -33.21 36.23
CA THR A 1082 -24.74 -32.23 35.37
C THR A 1082 -23.75 -31.50 34.47
N LEU A 1083 -23.91 -31.58 33.15
CA LEU A 1083 -23.12 -30.81 32.18
C LEU A 1083 -23.89 -29.55 31.75
N LYS A 1084 -23.23 -28.40 31.78
CA LYS A 1084 -23.73 -27.13 31.23
C LYS A 1084 -22.74 -26.59 30.21
N ILE A 1085 -23.20 -26.37 28.99
CA ILE A 1085 -22.42 -25.64 27.98
C ILE A 1085 -22.80 -24.17 28.09
N VAL A 1086 -21.81 -23.31 28.30
CA VAL A 1086 -22.00 -21.88 28.54
C VAL A 1086 -21.22 -21.05 27.53
N PRO A 1087 -21.69 -19.84 27.19
CA PRO A 1087 -20.95 -18.95 26.30
C PRO A 1087 -19.61 -18.49 26.92
N ALA A 1088 -18.68 -18.06 26.08
CA ALA A 1088 -17.49 -17.35 26.54
C ALA A 1088 -17.86 -16.07 27.27
N TYR A 1089 -17.21 -15.82 28.41
CA TYR A 1089 -17.40 -14.59 29.17
C TYR A 1089 -16.77 -13.40 28.45
N THR A 1090 -17.36 -12.24 28.66
CA THR A 1090 -16.85 -10.93 28.22
C THR A 1090 -16.33 -10.17 29.45
N ARG A 1091 -15.81 -8.96 29.22
CA ARG A 1091 -15.45 -8.05 30.31
C ARG A 1091 -16.61 -7.81 31.29
N ASP A 1092 -17.84 -7.78 30.79
CA ASP A 1092 -19.03 -7.49 31.59
C ASP A 1092 -19.57 -8.73 32.32
N THR A 1093 -19.32 -9.94 31.80
CA THR A 1093 -19.88 -11.19 32.34
C THR A 1093 -18.87 -12.08 33.06
N ILE A 1094 -17.59 -11.67 33.12
CA ILE A 1094 -16.51 -12.43 33.76
C ILE A 1094 -16.79 -12.72 35.23
N ASP A 1095 -17.31 -11.73 35.97
CA ASP A 1095 -17.59 -11.89 37.39
C ASP A 1095 -18.73 -12.89 37.62
N ASP A 1096 -19.82 -12.78 36.87
CA ASP A 1096 -20.94 -13.72 36.93
C ASP A 1096 -20.51 -15.16 36.63
N PHE A 1097 -19.67 -15.34 35.61
CA PHE A 1097 -19.12 -16.63 35.24
C PHE A 1097 -18.33 -17.26 36.41
N PHE A 1098 -17.30 -16.58 36.92
CA PHE A 1098 -16.46 -17.13 37.98
C PHE A 1098 -17.15 -17.21 39.36
N ASN A 1099 -18.14 -16.36 39.63
CA ASN A 1099 -19.04 -16.51 40.79
C ASN A 1099 -19.89 -17.78 40.71
N GLY A 1100 -20.14 -18.26 39.48
CA GLY A 1100 -20.81 -19.52 39.17
C GLY A 1100 -19.98 -20.77 39.44
N LEU A 1101 -18.67 -20.67 39.69
CA LEU A 1101 -17.75 -21.81 39.76
C LEU A 1101 -17.09 -21.94 41.13
N ASP A 1102 -17.03 -23.13 41.72
CA ASP A 1102 -16.25 -23.36 42.94
C ASP A 1102 -14.80 -23.77 42.61
N VAL A 1103 -14.61 -24.47 41.48
CA VAL A 1103 -13.32 -24.97 41.01
C VAL A 1103 -13.13 -24.70 39.52
N LEU A 1104 -11.98 -24.18 39.09
CA LEU A 1104 -11.56 -24.11 37.69
C LEU A 1104 -10.63 -25.29 37.36
N LEU A 1105 -10.93 -25.98 36.26
CA LEU A 1105 -10.08 -27.02 35.68
C LEU A 1105 -9.28 -26.41 34.53
N PHE A 1106 -7.95 -26.52 34.61
CA PHE A 1106 -7.02 -26.07 33.57
C PHE A 1106 -5.96 -27.15 33.24
N PRO A 1107 -6.35 -28.34 32.75
CA PRO A 1107 -5.42 -29.45 32.49
C PRO A 1107 -4.77 -29.36 31.11
N THR A 1108 -4.17 -28.22 30.77
CA THR A 1108 -3.52 -28.04 29.46
C THR A 1108 -2.36 -29.03 29.25
N GLN A 1109 -2.13 -29.43 28.01
CA GLN A 1109 -1.19 -30.49 27.64
C GLN A 1109 0.15 -29.94 27.10
N TRP A 1110 0.44 -28.68 27.38
CA TRP A 1110 1.70 -28.03 27.07
C TRP A 1110 2.07 -27.02 28.14
N LYS A 1111 3.28 -26.45 28.07
CA LYS A 1111 3.68 -25.34 28.92
C LYS A 1111 3.26 -24.01 28.28
N GLU A 1112 2.41 -23.26 28.97
CA GLU A 1112 1.96 -21.93 28.55
C GLU A 1112 2.91 -20.84 29.05
N SER A 1113 2.91 -19.70 28.35
CA SER A 1113 3.70 -18.53 28.72
C SER A 1113 3.17 -17.84 29.98
N PHE A 1114 1.85 -17.86 30.23
CA PHE A 1114 1.26 -17.21 31.39
C PHE A 1114 -0.02 -17.88 31.91
N GLY A 1115 -1.14 -17.84 31.18
CA GLY A 1115 -2.44 -18.36 31.66
C GLY A 1115 -3.29 -17.30 32.40
N LEU A 1116 -4.06 -16.52 31.64
CA LEU A 1116 -4.92 -15.44 32.16
C LEU A 1116 -6.10 -15.99 32.98
N SER A 1117 -6.83 -16.99 32.45
CA SER A 1117 -8.03 -17.54 33.09
C SER A 1117 -7.79 -18.13 34.48
N VAL A 1118 -6.60 -18.69 34.71
CA VAL A 1118 -6.18 -19.16 36.05
C VAL A 1118 -6.08 -18.01 37.04
N ARG A 1119 -5.48 -16.89 36.64
CA ARG A 1119 -5.35 -15.70 37.51
C ARG A 1119 -6.68 -14.97 37.70
N GLU A 1120 -7.51 -14.92 36.66
CA GLU A 1120 -8.88 -14.41 36.73
C GLU A 1120 -9.73 -15.21 37.73
N ALA A 1121 -9.51 -16.53 37.81
CA ALA A 1121 -10.14 -17.41 38.80
C ALA A 1121 -9.57 -17.20 40.21
N LEU A 1122 -8.25 -17.17 40.34
CA LEU A 1122 -7.55 -17.00 41.62
C LEU A 1122 -7.94 -15.69 42.32
N ILE A 1123 -8.04 -14.58 41.60
CA ILE A 1123 -8.44 -13.28 42.20
C ILE A 1123 -9.92 -13.25 42.61
N ARG A 1124 -10.73 -14.18 42.07
CA ARG A 1124 -12.18 -14.34 42.35
C ARG A 1124 -12.47 -15.48 43.33
N ASP A 1125 -11.46 -15.88 44.11
CA ASP A 1125 -11.58 -16.92 45.13
C ASP A 1125 -12.12 -18.25 44.57
N VAL A 1126 -11.72 -18.62 43.35
CA VAL A 1126 -12.01 -19.92 42.74
C VAL A 1126 -10.80 -20.83 42.93
N TRP A 1127 -11.03 -22.07 43.38
CA TRP A 1127 -9.97 -23.07 43.51
C TRP A 1127 -9.50 -23.53 42.13
N VAL A 1128 -8.20 -23.71 41.89
CA VAL A 1128 -7.69 -24.14 40.57
C VAL A 1128 -7.09 -25.54 40.62
N ILE A 1129 -7.43 -26.40 39.66
CA ILE A 1129 -6.69 -27.64 39.40
C ILE A 1129 -6.05 -27.52 38.02
N THR A 1130 -4.73 -27.58 37.93
CA THR A 1130 -3.99 -27.42 36.67
C THR A 1130 -2.83 -28.39 36.57
N THR A 1131 -2.37 -28.67 35.35
CA THR A 1131 -1.13 -29.41 35.08
C THR A 1131 0.11 -28.55 35.37
N ASP A 1132 1.32 -29.13 35.42
CA ASP A 1132 2.60 -28.38 35.40
C ASP A 1132 2.80 -27.64 34.06
N ALA A 1133 2.02 -26.58 33.88
CA ALA A 1133 1.80 -25.87 32.63
C ALA A 1133 2.69 -24.63 32.47
N GLY A 1134 3.88 -24.61 33.06
CA GLY A 1134 4.85 -23.52 32.86
C GLY A 1134 4.49 -22.24 33.61
N GLY A 1135 4.25 -21.13 32.90
CA GLY A 1135 3.97 -19.82 33.52
C GLY A 1135 2.64 -19.76 34.30
N VAL A 1136 1.76 -20.74 34.08
CA VAL A 1136 0.44 -20.88 34.72
C VAL A 1136 0.54 -21.08 36.22
N ILE A 1137 1.52 -21.85 36.65
CA ILE A 1137 1.61 -22.31 38.04
C ILE A 1137 2.30 -21.30 38.97
N GLU A 1138 2.83 -20.19 38.45
CA GLU A 1138 3.65 -19.24 39.25
C GLU A 1138 2.90 -18.55 40.38
N ASP A 1139 1.57 -18.41 40.26
CA ASP A 1139 0.73 -17.80 41.30
C ASP A 1139 -0.15 -18.86 42.03
N ILE A 1140 0.13 -20.15 41.83
CA ILE A 1140 -0.52 -21.27 42.51
C ILE A 1140 0.40 -21.81 43.61
N VAL A 1141 -0.14 -21.87 44.82
CA VAL A 1141 0.47 -22.51 45.99
C VAL A 1141 -0.30 -23.81 46.27
N PRO A 1142 0.29 -24.99 45.99
CA PRO A 1142 -0.39 -26.27 46.14
C PRO A 1142 -0.96 -26.48 47.54
N GLY A 1143 -2.25 -26.82 47.61
CA GLY A 1143 -2.96 -27.06 48.87
C GLY A 1143 -3.54 -25.81 49.53
N GLU A 1144 -3.18 -24.60 49.08
CA GLU A 1144 -3.68 -23.33 49.62
C GLU A 1144 -4.65 -22.61 48.69
N ASN A 1145 -4.35 -22.52 47.38
CA ASN A 1145 -5.24 -21.91 46.40
C ASN A 1145 -5.49 -22.73 45.13
N GLY A 1146 -4.87 -23.92 45.06
CA GLY A 1146 -5.04 -24.84 43.95
C GLY A 1146 -4.28 -26.16 44.15
N GLU A 1147 -4.34 -27.01 43.14
CA GLU A 1147 -3.55 -28.24 43.03
C GLU A 1147 -2.84 -28.27 41.66
N ILE A 1148 -1.57 -28.71 41.67
CA ILE A 1148 -0.77 -28.91 40.46
C ILE A 1148 -0.60 -30.41 40.25
N ILE A 1149 -1.03 -30.90 39.08
CA ILE A 1149 -0.89 -32.30 38.66
C ILE A 1149 0.22 -32.45 37.60
N PRO A 1150 0.77 -33.65 37.38
CA PRO A 1150 1.79 -33.88 36.34
C PRO A 1150 1.32 -33.46 34.95
N LEU A 1151 2.22 -32.95 34.11
CA LEU A 1151 1.89 -32.53 32.75
C LEU A 1151 1.51 -33.72 31.84
N ASP A 1152 2.10 -34.88 32.08
CA ASP A 1152 1.86 -36.15 31.38
C ASP A 1152 0.68 -36.95 31.98
N ASP A 1153 -0.16 -36.31 32.80
CA ASP A 1153 -1.34 -36.94 33.38
C ASP A 1153 -2.25 -37.53 32.29
N ASP A 1154 -2.63 -38.80 32.48
CA ASP A 1154 -3.54 -39.50 31.59
C ASP A 1154 -5.01 -39.33 32.04
N GLY A 1155 -5.28 -38.46 33.02
CA GLY A 1155 -6.58 -38.20 33.62
C GLY A 1155 -6.75 -38.86 35.00
N THR A 1156 -5.80 -39.68 35.44
CA THR A 1156 -5.84 -40.35 36.75
C THR A 1156 -5.54 -39.39 37.91
N ALA A 1157 -4.51 -38.55 37.79
CA ALA A 1157 -4.20 -37.53 38.79
C ALA A 1157 -5.29 -36.47 38.84
N LEU A 1158 -5.83 -36.06 37.68
CA LEU A 1158 -6.99 -35.17 37.60
C LEU A 1158 -8.22 -35.75 38.30
N ALA A 1159 -8.56 -37.03 38.03
CA ALA A 1159 -9.67 -37.71 38.70
C ALA A 1159 -9.47 -37.76 40.22
N SER A 1160 -8.25 -38.05 40.67
CA SER A 1160 -7.91 -38.09 42.10
C SER A 1160 -8.09 -36.73 42.77
N ALA A 1161 -7.64 -35.64 42.14
CA ALA A 1161 -7.80 -34.28 42.64
C ALA A 1161 -9.27 -33.85 42.72
N ILE A 1162 -10.05 -34.12 41.67
CA ILE A 1162 -11.49 -33.87 41.64
C ILE A 1162 -12.20 -34.70 42.72
N GLY A 1163 -11.86 -35.98 42.84
CA GLY A 1163 -12.44 -36.90 43.83
C GLY A 1163 -12.26 -36.41 45.26
N ARG A 1164 -11.05 -35.95 45.63
CA ARG A 1164 -10.79 -35.39 46.98
C ARG A 1164 -11.69 -34.20 47.30
N LEU A 1165 -11.94 -33.31 46.34
CA LEU A 1165 -12.84 -32.16 46.54
C LEU A 1165 -14.31 -32.59 46.61
N LEU A 1166 -14.71 -33.61 45.86
CA LEU A 1166 -16.07 -34.16 45.92
C LEU A 1166 -16.35 -34.93 47.21
N ASP A 1167 -15.33 -35.58 47.78
CA ASP A 1167 -15.45 -36.30 49.06
C ASP A 1167 -15.48 -35.34 50.26
N GLN A 1168 -14.86 -34.16 50.13
CA GLN A 1168 -14.79 -33.13 51.19
C GLN A 1168 -15.11 -31.73 50.65
N PRO A 1169 -16.33 -31.48 50.11
CA PRO A 1169 -16.67 -30.21 49.48
C PRO A 1169 -16.67 -29.03 50.48
N ALA A 1170 -16.91 -29.31 51.76
CA ALA A 1170 -16.86 -28.33 52.85
C ALA A 1170 -15.48 -27.67 53.01
N ARG A 1171 -14.40 -28.24 52.43
CA ARG A 1171 -13.08 -27.59 52.35
C ARG A 1171 -13.14 -26.24 51.63
N LEU A 1172 -14.08 -26.07 50.70
CA LEU A 1172 -14.25 -24.83 49.94
C LEU A 1172 -15.28 -23.88 50.59
N ASP A 1173 -15.89 -24.25 51.71
CA ASP A 1173 -16.82 -23.37 52.43
C ASP A 1173 -16.06 -22.19 53.04
N GLY A 1174 -16.45 -20.97 52.65
CA GLY A 1174 -15.76 -19.76 53.09
C GLY A 1174 -14.35 -19.59 52.52
N TYR A 1175 -13.94 -20.40 51.54
CA TYR A 1175 -12.63 -20.29 50.91
C TYR A 1175 -12.39 -18.89 50.33
N ARG A 1176 -11.23 -18.32 50.66
CA ARG A 1176 -10.69 -17.09 50.11
C ARG A 1176 -9.24 -17.36 49.74
N ASN A 1177 -8.82 -16.94 48.56
CA ASN A 1177 -7.45 -17.11 48.12
C ASN A 1177 -6.53 -16.22 48.97
N PRO A 1178 -5.66 -16.79 49.83
CA PRO A 1178 -4.76 -16.00 50.68
C PRO A 1178 -3.70 -15.25 49.88
N HIS A 1179 -3.47 -15.66 48.62
CA HIS A 1179 -2.45 -15.10 47.72
C HIS A 1179 -3.01 -14.19 46.64
N ALA A 1180 -4.26 -13.73 46.77
CA ALA A 1180 -4.90 -12.87 45.76
C ALA A 1180 -4.09 -11.59 45.45
N GLY A 1181 -3.34 -11.06 46.42
CA GLY A 1181 -2.45 -9.89 46.23
C GLY A 1181 -1.20 -10.15 45.39
N GLN A 1182 -0.86 -11.42 45.09
CA GLN A 1182 0.24 -11.77 44.18
C GLN A 1182 -0.17 -11.70 42.71
N VAL A 1183 -1.48 -11.76 42.43
CA VAL A 1183 -2.03 -11.67 41.07
C VAL A 1183 -1.87 -10.24 40.56
N ARG A 1184 -1.16 -10.10 39.43
CA ARG A 1184 -0.88 -8.81 38.82
C ARG A 1184 -2.14 -8.18 38.23
N LEU A 1185 -2.38 -6.90 38.51
CA LEU A 1185 -3.42 -6.11 37.84
C LEU A 1185 -2.85 -5.36 36.63
N PHE A 1186 -3.69 -5.05 35.65
CA PHE A 1186 -3.26 -4.30 34.46
C PHE A 1186 -2.71 -2.90 34.78
N ASP A 1187 -3.23 -2.20 35.80
CA ASP A 1187 -2.70 -0.89 36.21
C ASP A 1187 -1.24 -1.00 36.64
N GLN A 1188 -0.95 -1.99 37.48
CA GLN A 1188 0.40 -2.25 37.97
C GLN A 1188 1.32 -2.73 36.84
N GLN A 1189 0.81 -3.53 35.90
CA GLN A 1189 1.58 -3.95 34.73
C GLN A 1189 1.97 -2.74 33.86
N ALA A 1190 1.03 -1.84 33.60
CA ALA A 1190 1.25 -0.65 32.79
C ALA A 1190 2.25 0.31 33.45
N ASP A 1191 2.18 0.48 34.77
CA ASP A 1191 3.13 1.32 35.51
C ASP A 1191 4.57 0.79 35.41
N GLU A 1192 4.76 -0.52 35.56
CA GLU A 1192 6.06 -1.17 35.39
C GLU A 1192 6.57 -1.03 33.95
N LEU A 1193 5.68 -1.24 32.97
CA LEU A 1193 6.04 -1.14 31.56
C LEU A 1193 6.40 0.30 31.17
N ALA A 1194 5.69 1.31 31.68
CA ALA A 1194 6.00 2.71 31.44
C ALA A 1194 7.43 3.05 31.88
N ALA A 1195 7.85 2.55 33.06
CA ALA A 1195 9.21 2.72 33.56
C ALA A 1195 10.25 2.01 32.68
N MET A 1196 9.96 0.79 32.21
CA MET A 1196 10.84 0.05 31.30
C MET A 1196 11.02 0.77 29.95
N LEU A 1197 9.93 1.23 29.36
CA LEU A 1197 9.95 1.98 28.09
C LEU A 1197 10.71 3.30 28.25
N ALA A 1198 10.50 4.03 29.35
CA ALA A 1198 11.24 5.25 29.65
C ALA A 1198 12.75 5.02 29.78
N GLY A 1199 13.16 3.89 30.38
CA GLY A 1199 14.56 3.48 30.45
C GLY A 1199 15.17 3.24 29.06
N VAL A 1200 14.45 2.52 28.18
CA VAL A 1200 14.89 2.28 26.80
C VAL A 1200 15.04 3.58 26.01
N MET A 1201 14.05 4.48 26.12
CA MET A 1201 14.08 5.77 25.45
C MET A 1201 15.25 6.64 25.93
N SER A 1202 15.52 6.64 27.25
CA SER A 1202 16.62 7.42 27.84
C SER A 1202 18.00 6.92 27.38
N SER A 1203 18.22 5.60 27.38
CA SER A 1203 19.48 5.01 26.88
C SER A 1203 19.70 5.31 25.40
N ALA A 1204 18.65 5.19 24.57
CA ALA A 1204 18.74 5.49 23.14
C ALA A 1204 19.01 6.98 22.86
N ALA A 1205 18.53 7.89 23.72
CA ALA A 1205 18.84 9.32 23.60
C ALA A 1205 20.32 9.61 23.93
N ALA A 1206 20.88 8.96 24.96
CA ALA A 1206 22.29 9.08 25.32
C ALA A 1206 23.22 8.61 24.19
N ASP A 1207 22.94 7.45 23.59
CA ASP A 1207 23.70 6.91 22.46
C ASP A 1207 23.71 7.83 21.23
N ARG A 1208 22.62 8.59 21.01
CA ARG A 1208 22.54 9.59 19.91
C ARG A 1208 23.38 10.84 20.19
N SER A 1209 23.55 11.23 21.45
CA SER A 1209 24.32 12.43 21.83
C SER A 1209 25.84 12.21 21.78
N ASP A 1210 26.32 10.98 21.92
CA ASP A 1210 27.75 10.62 21.91
C ASP A 1210 28.33 10.34 20.51
N GLN A 1211 27.53 10.42 19.45
CA GLN A 1211 28.01 10.33 18.06
C GLN A 1211 28.06 11.72 17.42
N PRO A 1212 29.25 12.20 16.96
CA PRO A 1212 29.33 13.47 16.25
C PRO A 1212 28.47 13.41 14.99
N LEU A 1213 27.56 14.38 14.87
CA LEU A 1213 26.77 14.67 13.67
C LEU A 1213 27.73 14.82 12.48
N LEU A 1214 27.90 13.75 11.69
CA LEU A 1214 28.31 13.88 10.29
C LEU A 1214 27.14 14.58 9.58
N ALA A 1215 27.15 15.90 9.63
CA ALA A 1215 26.28 16.74 8.82
C ALA A 1215 26.52 16.38 7.36
N ALA A 1216 25.47 15.89 6.69
CA ALA A 1216 25.45 15.74 5.25
C ALA A 1216 25.64 17.13 4.64
N SER A 1217 26.76 17.31 3.93
CA SER A 1217 27.04 18.42 3.02
C SER A 1217 26.18 18.36 1.78
#